data_AF-A0A9Q9MG59-F1
#
_entry.id   AF-A0A9Q9MG59-F1
#
_cell.length_a   1.000
_cell.length_b   1.000
_cell.length_c   1.000
_cell.angle_alpha   90.00
_cell.angle_beta   90.00
_cell.angle_gamma   90.00
#
_symmetry.space_group_name_H-M   'P 1'
#
loop_
_entity.id
_entity.type
_entity.pdbx_description
1 polymer ?
#
loop_
_entity_poly.entity_id
_entity_poly.type
_entity_poly.pdbx_seq_one_letter_code
_entity_poly.pdbx_strand_id
1 'polypeptide(L)'
;MARLRARIERAAALHRHTAALVAAAGPILDGYSPSAAPAGQYAEQHDLTAELRADANLLAPGWLGAQLDALAPTTPLGGPLPPTFVRVGQAHPLDDARFPVVVPLLRAGHIAIDADARDSRVAGLLRSLVLRLLASSPPGSVRIRAVDAVDSGATFGWFTGIESIMPPPVSDAEGLRAVLDEGEQWIAARTDGPGPTLLIVIASLPELTEGRDLARIAGLAHAGPAGRLHLIAAGWPPPPLTAETTQAPLPHATQIAIRNPHAWVGDPPGATFSGTGVTPARLNAPVYLDPDPPADLVRRVCAQLAGPWGSPPVQMGEPSRTAWLNYVAAGQRLDAVRREVIAVVAEHKAALKAARDDLSAIRAKLAHHQAYLTEVAQEVGGRPFELVPSWQETQAAAAVLTGAAQPAAGRRRGGAPVPASAPPAAYPQQGSRTATLPVSAPPAAPGVSSPAPPPPTGNLYMGSTAGNTGAIMGPFQQYPGTGGALHGPTGAQPVYRPPVSGVPAKQVSGGPVRPAAVSGVPVSVATNATGTGAVRPLSPPAPDSLPGRVSHALRVAAAGLKQSEAALATPDGAGTASSTRVWINAAVYFTFAVLAAVVQVPTLLAGERFDEISLLALPCALVLPALAFGLGWLTIGATTRRPTSRTPVMGMAISLLSLIPMIVFAAVLFLD
;
A
#
# COMPACT_ATOMS: atom_id res chain seq x y z
N MET A 1 -3.09 -57.25 23.34
CA MET A 1 -2.07 -56.40 23.99
C MET A 1 -0.92 -55.98 23.07
N ALA A 2 -0.08 -56.88 22.54
CA ALA A 2 1.09 -56.50 21.74
C ALA A 2 0.77 -55.62 20.49
N ARG A 3 -0.27 -55.97 19.72
CA ARG A 3 -0.71 -55.16 18.56
C ARG A 3 -1.19 -53.75 18.94
N LEU A 4 -1.86 -53.62 20.09
CA LEU A 4 -2.34 -52.33 20.59
C LEU A 4 -1.16 -51.44 21.00
N ARG A 5 -0.20 -52.01 21.74
CA ARG A 5 1.03 -51.31 22.12
C ARG A 5 1.81 -50.81 20.91
N ALA A 6 2.02 -51.65 19.90
CA ALA A 6 2.71 -51.25 18.66
C ALA A 6 2.00 -50.10 17.91
N ARG A 7 0.66 -50.06 17.96
CA ARG A 7 -0.13 -48.95 17.38
C ARG A 7 0.05 -47.65 18.17
N ILE A 8 0.04 -47.72 19.50
CA ILE A 8 0.27 -46.55 20.36
C ILE A 8 1.70 -46.03 20.17
N GLU A 9 2.71 -46.91 20.09
CA GLU A 9 4.10 -46.52 19.82
C GLU A 9 4.24 -45.82 18.46
N ARG A 10 3.54 -46.32 17.42
CA ARG A 10 3.48 -45.66 16.10
C ARG A 10 2.80 -44.28 16.18
N ALA A 11 1.70 -44.18 16.92
CA ALA A 11 0.99 -42.92 17.12
C ALA A 11 1.87 -41.89 17.87
N ALA A 12 2.56 -42.32 18.93
CA ALA A 12 3.50 -41.48 19.67
C ALA A 12 4.66 -40.99 18.79
N ALA A 13 5.21 -41.84 17.93
CA ALA A 13 6.26 -41.46 16.99
C ALA A 13 5.79 -40.41 15.97
N LEU A 14 4.58 -40.58 15.40
CA LEU A 14 3.98 -39.58 14.50
C LEU A 14 3.71 -38.26 15.22
N HIS A 15 3.22 -38.31 16.47
CA HIS A 15 3.02 -37.12 17.30
C HIS A 15 4.32 -36.34 17.53
N ARG A 16 5.41 -37.02 17.94
CA ARG A 16 6.73 -36.39 18.11
C ARG A 16 7.23 -35.73 16.84
N HIS A 17 7.11 -36.43 15.70
CA HIS A 17 7.52 -35.88 14.41
C HIS A 17 6.73 -34.61 14.04
N THR A 18 5.39 -34.63 14.19
CA THR A 18 4.53 -33.46 13.99
C THR A 18 4.89 -32.32 14.94
N ALA A 19 5.13 -32.61 16.22
CA ALA A 19 5.55 -31.62 17.21
C ALA A 19 6.91 -31.00 16.87
N ALA A 20 7.87 -31.78 16.34
CA ALA A 20 9.15 -31.28 15.86
C ALA A 20 8.99 -30.27 14.72
N LEU A 21 8.15 -30.57 13.73
CA LEU A 21 7.84 -29.67 12.60
C LEU A 21 7.20 -28.36 13.08
N VAL A 22 6.22 -28.45 13.98
CA VAL A 22 5.52 -27.30 14.56
C VAL A 22 6.44 -26.42 15.41
N ALA A 23 7.34 -27.04 16.19
CA ALA A 23 8.33 -26.32 16.99
C ALA A 23 9.34 -25.58 16.11
N ALA A 24 9.80 -26.19 15.02
CA ALA A 24 10.73 -25.58 14.09
C ALA A 24 10.08 -24.47 13.23
N ALA A 25 8.80 -24.60 12.88
CA ALA A 25 8.08 -23.63 12.04
C ALA A 25 7.85 -22.28 12.72
N GLY A 26 7.61 -22.26 14.03
CA GLY A 26 7.28 -21.03 14.78
C GLY A 26 8.33 -19.92 14.63
N PRO A 27 9.58 -20.13 15.09
CA PRO A 27 10.63 -19.12 15.00
C PRO A 27 10.90 -18.63 13.57
N ILE A 28 10.75 -19.50 12.57
CA ILE A 28 10.93 -19.16 11.16
C ILE A 28 9.84 -18.19 10.68
N LEU A 29 8.58 -18.43 11.04
CA LEU A 29 7.47 -17.52 10.69
C LEU A 29 7.53 -16.21 11.48
N ASP A 30 8.04 -16.22 12.70
CA ASP A 30 8.17 -15.03 13.55
C ASP A 30 9.32 -14.12 13.08
N GLY A 31 10.42 -14.71 12.59
CA GLY A 31 11.55 -13.97 12.01
C GLY A 31 11.37 -13.51 10.57
N TYR A 32 10.34 -13.99 9.86
CA TYR A 32 10.10 -13.64 8.46
C TYR A 32 9.30 -12.34 8.30
N SER A 33 9.89 -11.36 7.63
CA SER A 33 9.22 -10.11 7.21
C SER A 33 9.03 -10.07 5.70
N PRO A 34 7.80 -10.00 5.17
CA PRO A 34 7.53 -9.91 3.74
C PRO A 34 7.76 -8.48 3.18
N SER A 35 8.58 -7.66 3.83
CA SER A 35 8.74 -6.24 3.49
C SER A 35 9.62 -5.99 2.26
N ALA A 36 10.45 -6.96 1.86
CA ALA A 36 11.36 -6.79 0.73
C ALA A 36 10.74 -7.31 -0.57
N ALA A 37 10.89 -6.51 -1.63
CA ALA A 37 10.66 -6.97 -2.99
C ALA A 37 11.60 -8.16 -3.33
N PRO A 38 11.20 -9.07 -4.21
CA PRO A 38 12.11 -10.02 -4.84
C PRO A 38 13.35 -9.31 -5.41
N ALA A 39 14.52 -9.93 -5.31
CA ALA A 39 15.80 -9.31 -5.68
C ALA A 39 15.84 -8.79 -7.14
N GLY A 40 15.21 -9.51 -8.08
CA GLY A 40 15.12 -9.08 -9.47
C GLY A 40 14.30 -7.79 -9.65
N GLN A 41 13.12 -7.72 -9.04
CA GLN A 41 12.26 -6.52 -9.06
C GLN A 41 12.87 -5.34 -8.29
N TYR A 42 13.73 -5.61 -7.30
CA TYR A 42 14.50 -4.57 -6.62
C TYR A 42 15.58 -3.96 -7.53
N ALA A 43 16.35 -4.81 -8.22
CA ALA A 43 17.36 -4.37 -9.19
C ALA A 43 16.74 -3.58 -10.34
N GLU A 44 15.62 -4.06 -10.89
CA GLU A 44 14.90 -3.37 -11.97
C GLU A 44 14.40 -1.97 -11.55
N GLN A 45 13.92 -1.80 -10.31
CA GLN A 45 13.55 -0.48 -9.79
C GLN A 45 14.76 0.46 -9.67
N HIS A 46 15.94 -0.06 -9.34
CA HIS A 46 17.18 0.72 -9.31
C HIS A 46 17.59 1.19 -10.71
N ASP A 47 17.55 0.29 -11.69
CA ASP A 47 17.89 0.59 -13.09
C ASP A 47 16.94 1.64 -13.66
N LEU A 48 15.62 1.47 -13.48
CA LEU A 48 14.61 2.45 -13.90
C LEU A 48 14.78 3.80 -13.20
N THR A 49 15.19 3.81 -11.93
CA THR A 49 15.48 5.04 -11.20
C THR A 49 16.72 5.75 -11.77
N ALA A 50 17.74 5.00 -12.18
CA ALA A 50 18.92 5.56 -12.83
C ALA A 50 18.59 6.14 -14.22
N GLU A 51 17.75 5.46 -15.01
CA GLU A 51 17.23 5.94 -16.29
C GLU A 51 16.45 7.26 -16.12
N LEU A 52 15.48 7.28 -15.20
CA LEU A 52 14.68 8.48 -14.90
C LEU A 52 15.54 9.66 -14.48
N ARG A 53 16.60 9.41 -13.68
CA ARG A 53 17.54 10.45 -13.27
C ARG A 53 18.33 11.01 -14.47
N ALA A 54 18.79 10.15 -15.38
CA ALA A 54 19.52 10.57 -16.56
C ALA A 54 18.64 11.41 -17.49
N ASP A 55 17.42 10.95 -17.79
CA ASP A 55 16.47 11.68 -18.63
C ASP A 55 16.04 13.01 -17.99
N ALA A 56 15.84 13.05 -16.67
CA ALA A 56 15.52 14.29 -15.96
C ALA A 56 16.63 15.35 -16.10
N ASN A 57 17.90 14.94 -16.07
CA ASN A 57 19.04 15.84 -16.26
C ASN A 57 19.12 16.39 -17.69
N LEU A 58 18.67 15.62 -18.68
CA LEU A 58 18.57 16.08 -20.07
C LEU A 58 17.40 17.07 -20.27
N LEU A 59 16.28 16.83 -19.60
CA LEU A 59 15.07 17.65 -19.71
C LEU A 59 15.19 19.00 -18.98
N ALA A 60 15.84 19.02 -17.82
CA ALA A 60 15.95 20.17 -16.94
C ALA A 60 17.40 20.42 -16.50
N PRO A 61 18.29 20.85 -17.42
CA PRO A 61 19.69 21.10 -17.08
C PRO A 61 19.87 22.33 -16.18
N GLY A 62 20.99 22.37 -15.45
CA GLY A 62 21.40 23.53 -14.65
C GLY A 62 20.36 23.96 -13.63
N TRP A 63 19.99 25.25 -13.64
CA TRP A 63 18.99 25.83 -12.74
C TRP A 63 17.65 25.07 -12.72
N LEU A 64 17.24 24.44 -13.82
CA LEU A 64 15.92 23.82 -13.93
C LEU A 64 15.79 22.51 -13.14
N GLY A 65 16.89 21.77 -12.93
CA GLY A 65 16.86 20.43 -12.31
C GLY A 65 17.84 20.21 -11.15
N ALA A 66 18.87 21.06 -11.01
CA ALA A 66 19.84 20.95 -9.93
C ALA A 66 19.19 21.20 -8.55
N GLN A 67 19.80 20.70 -7.47
CA GLN A 67 19.43 21.12 -6.11
C GLN A 67 19.96 22.54 -5.88
N LEU A 68 19.09 23.46 -5.42
CA LEU A 68 19.42 24.90 -5.38
C LEU A 68 20.47 25.24 -4.32
N ASP A 69 20.54 24.47 -3.24
CA ASP A 69 21.58 24.52 -2.21
C ASP A 69 22.94 24.00 -2.68
N ALA A 70 22.95 23.13 -3.70
CA ALA A 70 24.16 22.58 -4.31
C ALA A 70 24.63 23.36 -5.56
N LEU A 71 23.93 24.42 -5.96
CA LEU A 71 24.32 25.22 -7.12
C LEU A 71 25.59 26.04 -6.84
N ALA A 72 26.50 26.03 -7.81
CA ALA A 72 27.70 26.86 -7.73
C ALA A 72 27.29 28.36 -7.76
N PRO A 73 27.90 29.22 -6.92
CA PRO A 73 27.64 30.65 -6.95
C PRO A 73 27.92 31.33 -8.30
N THR A 74 28.70 30.68 -9.16
CA THR A 74 29.10 31.11 -10.50
C THR A 74 28.23 30.54 -11.62
N THR A 75 27.17 29.80 -11.31
CA THR A 75 26.25 29.29 -12.34
C THR A 75 25.64 30.48 -13.10
N PRO A 76 25.83 30.56 -14.44
CA PRO A 76 25.35 31.70 -15.21
C PRO A 76 23.83 31.78 -15.22
N LEU A 77 23.29 33.00 -15.25
CA LEU A 77 21.86 33.23 -15.48
C LEU A 77 21.53 33.19 -16.98
N GLY A 78 20.28 32.87 -17.25
CA GLY A 78 19.73 32.79 -18.59
C GLY A 78 20.05 31.48 -19.29
N GLY A 79 19.12 31.07 -20.15
CA GLY A 79 19.26 29.96 -21.07
C GLY A 79 19.14 30.45 -22.52
N PRO A 80 19.51 29.62 -23.50
CA PRO A 80 19.35 29.95 -24.91
C PRO A 80 17.88 29.98 -25.34
N LEU A 81 17.00 29.31 -24.58
CA LEU A 81 15.59 29.13 -24.89
C LEU A 81 14.74 29.24 -23.63
N PRO A 82 13.47 29.67 -23.74
CA PRO A 82 12.53 29.63 -22.63
C PRO A 82 12.39 28.20 -22.07
N PRO A 83 12.38 28.02 -20.74
CA PRO A 83 12.37 26.71 -20.13
C PRO A 83 11.04 25.99 -20.32
N THR A 84 11.06 24.76 -20.85
CA THR A 84 9.83 23.94 -21.02
C THR A 84 9.56 23.07 -19.80
N PHE A 85 10.60 22.51 -19.20
CA PHE A 85 10.50 21.59 -18.07
C PHE A 85 11.09 22.21 -16.81
N VAL A 86 10.49 21.89 -15.67
CA VAL A 86 10.98 22.35 -14.36
C VAL A 86 10.87 21.22 -13.36
N ARG A 87 11.85 21.14 -12.46
CA ARG A 87 11.82 20.22 -11.34
C ARG A 87 10.87 20.72 -10.25
N VAL A 88 10.08 19.80 -9.70
CA VAL A 88 9.15 20.06 -8.58
C VAL A 88 9.56 19.34 -7.28
N GLY A 89 10.49 18.39 -7.35
CA GLY A 89 10.93 17.63 -6.17
C GLY A 89 11.82 16.44 -6.50
N GLN A 90 11.92 15.51 -5.55
CA GLN A 90 12.65 14.24 -5.64
C GLN A 90 11.72 13.07 -5.35
N ALA A 91 11.63 12.12 -6.28
CA ALA A 91 10.90 10.87 -6.10
C ALA A 91 11.79 9.83 -5.42
N HIS A 92 11.24 9.13 -4.43
CA HIS A 92 11.93 8.10 -3.66
C HIS A 92 11.20 6.76 -3.81
N PRO A 93 11.32 6.07 -4.95
CA PRO A 93 10.74 4.74 -5.10
C PRO A 93 11.31 3.74 -4.09
N LEU A 94 12.61 3.86 -3.76
CA LEU A 94 13.32 3.05 -2.78
C LEU A 94 14.02 3.98 -1.77
N ASP A 95 14.47 3.43 -0.64
CA ASP A 95 15.14 4.20 0.41
C ASP A 95 16.51 4.76 -0.08
N ASP A 96 17.19 4.01 -0.94
CA ASP A 96 18.51 4.26 -1.51
C ASP A 96 18.47 4.77 -2.97
N ALA A 97 17.32 4.74 -3.65
CA ALA A 97 17.17 5.16 -5.04
C ALA A 97 16.26 6.38 -5.17
N ARG A 98 16.77 7.45 -5.83
CA ARG A 98 16.09 8.75 -5.95
C ARG A 98 16.25 9.37 -7.32
N PHE A 99 15.24 10.06 -7.83
CA PHE A 99 15.35 10.81 -9.09
C PHE A 99 14.60 12.15 -9.04
N PRO A 100 15.10 13.20 -9.72
CA PRO A 100 14.39 14.47 -9.82
C PRO A 100 13.06 14.30 -10.55
N VAL A 101 11.97 14.81 -9.97
CA VAL A 101 10.68 14.85 -10.66
C VAL A 101 10.60 16.12 -11.47
N VAL A 102 10.65 15.97 -12.80
CA VAL A 102 10.48 17.05 -13.77
C VAL A 102 9.11 16.98 -14.43
N VAL A 103 8.49 18.14 -14.58
CA VAL A 103 7.18 18.29 -15.20
C VAL A 103 7.24 19.36 -16.29
N PRO A 104 6.47 19.21 -17.38
CA PRO A 104 6.34 20.25 -18.37
C PRO A 104 5.49 21.40 -17.81
N LEU A 105 5.93 22.64 -18.02
CA LEU A 105 5.23 23.84 -17.58
C LEU A 105 5.06 24.84 -18.72
N LEU A 106 6.08 25.67 -19.01
CA LEU A 106 5.95 26.66 -20.07
C LEU A 106 5.87 25.95 -21.43
N ARG A 107 5.04 26.48 -22.32
CA ARG A 107 4.67 25.92 -23.64
C ARG A 107 3.91 24.59 -23.61
N ALA A 108 3.61 24.03 -22.43
CA ALA A 108 2.93 22.74 -22.33
C ALA A 108 1.63 22.81 -21.54
N GLY A 109 1.62 23.45 -20.37
CA GLY A 109 0.43 23.51 -19.53
C GLY A 109 0.65 24.22 -18.21
N HIS A 110 0.12 23.68 -17.13
CA HIS A 110 0.04 24.34 -15.82
C HIS A 110 0.49 23.40 -14.71
N ILE A 111 0.69 23.96 -13.52
CA ILE A 111 0.83 23.19 -12.28
C ILE A 111 -0.31 23.60 -11.35
N ALA A 112 -0.98 22.62 -10.76
CA ALA A 112 -1.97 22.83 -9.73
C ALA A 112 -1.58 22.05 -8.48
N ILE A 113 -1.71 22.67 -7.30
CA ILE A 113 -1.32 22.08 -6.02
C ILE A 113 -2.55 22.10 -5.10
N ASP A 114 -2.89 20.97 -4.48
CA ASP A 114 -4.13 20.86 -3.66
C ASP A 114 -4.03 21.54 -2.28
N ALA A 115 -2.87 22.09 -1.92
CA ALA A 115 -2.67 22.95 -0.76
C ALA A 115 -2.04 24.28 -1.19
N ASP A 116 -2.22 25.32 -0.37
CA ASP A 116 -1.70 26.67 -0.62
C ASP A 116 -0.39 26.95 0.15
N ALA A 117 0.14 28.16 0.01
CA ALA A 117 1.39 28.59 0.64
C ALA A 117 1.35 28.71 2.17
N ARG A 118 0.22 28.46 2.83
CA ARG A 118 0.19 28.29 4.30
C ARG A 118 0.88 26.99 4.71
N ASP A 119 0.95 26.00 3.82
CA ASP A 119 1.86 24.86 3.97
C ASP A 119 3.28 25.29 3.56
N SER A 120 4.23 25.24 4.51
CA SER A 120 5.61 25.67 4.29
C SER A 120 6.32 24.93 3.15
N ARG A 121 5.91 23.69 2.87
CA ARG A 121 6.45 22.90 1.74
C ARG A 121 5.99 23.45 0.40
N VAL A 122 4.75 23.92 0.32
CA VAL A 122 4.20 24.56 -0.87
C VAL A 122 4.84 25.93 -1.07
N ALA A 123 4.95 26.74 -0.01
CA ALA A 123 5.64 28.03 -0.07
C ALA A 123 7.09 27.90 -0.58
N GLY A 124 7.84 26.93 -0.05
CA GLY A 124 9.21 26.62 -0.49
C GLY A 124 9.27 26.16 -1.96
N LEU A 125 8.35 25.26 -2.37
CA LEU A 125 8.23 24.83 -3.76
C LEU A 125 7.97 26.02 -4.70
N LEU A 126 7.02 26.89 -4.38
CA LEU A 126 6.65 28.03 -5.21
C LEU A 126 7.83 29.00 -5.39
N ARG A 127 8.55 29.32 -4.30
CA ARG A 127 9.77 30.12 -4.36
C ARG A 127 10.86 29.45 -5.20
N SER A 128 11.05 28.13 -5.04
CA SER A 128 11.97 27.34 -5.86
C SER A 128 11.62 27.41 -7.34
N LEU A 129 10.36 27.17 -7.72
CA LEU A 129 9.89 27.24 -9.11
C LEU A 129 10.11 28.63 -9.73
N VAL A 130 9.71 29.69 -9.04
CA VAL A 130 9.90 31.07 -9.50
C VAL A 130 11.39 31.38 -9.70
N LEU A 131 12.24 31.04 -8.73
CA LEU A 131 13.69 31.26 -8.84
C LEU A 131 14.29 30.51 -10.01
N ARG A 132 13.94 29.22 -10.20
CA ARG A 132 14.44 28.38 -11.30
C ARG A 132 14.05 28.96 -12.66
N LEU A 133 12.80 29.40 -12.82
CA LEU A 133 12.30 29.95 -14.07
C LEU A 133 12.94 31.31 -14.37
N LEU A 134 13.07 32.19 -13.38
CA LEU A 134 13.75 33.48 -13.53
C LEU A 134 15.23 33.30 -13.90
N ALA A 135 15.93 32.42 -13.19
CA ALA A 135 17.36 32.20 -13.39
C ALA A 135 17.70 31.49 -14.72
N SER A 136 16.76 30.75 -15.31
CA SER A 136 16.96 30.01 -16.56
C SER A 136 16.34 30.66 -17.79
N SER A 137 15.44 31.64 -17.61
CA SER A 137 14.78 32.30 -18.74
C SER A 137 15.71 33.28 -19.45
N PRO A 138 15.68 33.34 -20.79
CA PRO A 138 16.26 34.47 -21.52
C PRO A 138 15.70 35.82 -21.00
N PRO A 139 16.49 36.91 -21.09
CA PRO A 139 16.00 38.23 -20.69
C PRO A 139 14.72 38.61 -21.44
N GLY A 140 13.71 39.06 -20.69
CA GLY A 140 12.43 39.50 -21.25
C GLY A 140 11.53 38.38 -21.81
N SER A 141 11.92 37.10 -21.71
CA SER A 141 11.09 35.99 -22.22
C SER A 141 9.97 35.58 -21.27
N VAL A 142 10.02 35.99 -20.01
CA VAL A 142 9.00 35.69 -19.00
C VAL A 142 8.57 36.95 -18.27
N ARG A 143 7.26 37.06 -18.00
CA ARG A 143 6.66 38.03 -17.08
C ARG A 143 5.88 37.26 -16.04
N ILE A 144 6.00 37.67 -14.78
CA ILE A 144 5.35 36.98 -13.67
C ILE A 144 4.32 37.91 -13.03
N ARG A 145 3.13 37.39 -12.72
CA ARG A 145 2.14 38.03 -11.85
C ARG A 145 1.87 37.12 -10.68
N ALA A 146 2.10 37.61 -9.47
CA ALA A 146 1.94 36.83 -8.27
C ALA A 146 0.69 37.27 -7.51
N VAL A 147 -0.09 36.29 -7.06
CA VAL A 147 -1.19 36.46 -6.11
C VAL A 147 -0.80 35.73 -4.85
N ASP A 148 -0.72 36.44 -3.73
CA ASP A 148 -0.39 35.87 -2.43
C ASP A 148 -1.09 36.63 -1.30
N ALA A 149 -2.17 36.05 -0.81
CA ALA A 149 -2.93 36.53 0.33
C ALA A 149 -2.32 36.13 1.69
N VAL A 150 -1.28 35.29 1.74
CA VAL A 150 -0.62 34.93 3.01
C VAL A 150 0.19 36.12 3.51
N ASP A 151 -0.13 36.60 4.71
CA ASP A 151 0.58 37.68 5.42
C ASP A 151 0.92 38.88 4.50
N SER A 152 -0.03 39.25 3.63
CA SER A 152 0.12 40.33 2.64
C SER A 152 1.30 40.15 1.67
N GLY A 153 1.52 38.93 1.17
CA GLY A 153 2.49 38.64 0.12
C GLY A 153 3.81 38.03 0.60
N ALA A 154 3.84 37.46 1.80
CA ALA A 154 5.06 36.98 2.44
C ALA A 154 5.79 35.88 1.64
N THR A 155 5.08 35.09 0.83
CA THR A 155 5.68 34.00 0.04
C THR A 155 6.67 34.54 -0.99
N PHE A 156 6.37 35.69 -1.61
CA PHE A 156 7.17 36.27 -2.69
C PHE A 156 7.87 37.58 -2.32
N GLY A 157 7.68 38.11 -1.12
CA GLY A 157 8.31 39.36 -0.67
C GLY A 157 9.85 39.39 -0.72
N TRP A 158 10.51 38.25 -0.94
CA TRP A 158 11.97 38.16 -1.08
C TRP A 158 12.48 38.49 -2.49
N PHE A 159 11.60 38.55 -3.49
CA PHE A 159 11.93 38.84 -4.89
C PHE A 159 11.87 40.35 -5.16
N THR A 160 12.79 41.11 -4.56
CA THR A 160 12.83 42.59 -4.66
C THR A 160 13.79 43.09 -5.76
N GLY A 161 13.54 44.27 -6.31
CA GLY A 161 14.42 44.93 -7.28
C GLY A 161 14.26 44.44 -8.72
N ILE A 162 13.24 43.62 -8.98
CA ILE A 162 12.90 43.06 -10.29
C ILE A 162 11.44 43.33 -10.68
N GLU A 163 10.89 44.46 -10.22
CA GLU A 163 9.47 44.82 -10.34
C GLU A 163 9.00 44.93 -11.79
N SER A 164 9.93 45.17 -12.73
CA SER A 164 9.66 45.18 -14.17
C SER A 164 9.36 43.79 -14.75
N ILE A 165 9.82 42.73 -14.09
CA ILE A 165 9.62 41.33 -14.47
C ILE A 165 8.52 40.71 -13.62
N MET A 166 8.61 40.92 -12.30
CA MET A 166 7.72 40.39 -11.28
C MET A 166 7.37 41.53 -10.31
N PRO A 167 6.28 42.29 -10.56
CA PRO A 167 5.80 43.29 -9.61
C PRO A 167 5.44 42.65 -8.26
N PRO A 168 5.31 43.44 -7.19
CA PRO A 168 4.89 42.94 -5.88
C PRO A 168 3.62 42.10 -5.97
N PRO A 169 3.51 41.01 -5.18
CA PRO A 169 2.32 40.17 -5.21
C PRO A 169 1.09 40.94 -4.78
N VAL A 170 -0.04 40.70 -5.45
CA VAL A 170 -1.33 41.20 -5.00
C VAL A 170 -1.90 40.28 -3.92
N SER A 171 -2.52 40.84 -2.89
CA SER A 171 -3.00 40.08 -1.73
C SER A 171 -4.51 40.10 -1.52
N ASP A 172 -5.25 40.89 -2.31
CA ASP A 172 -6.70 41.07 -2.17
C ASP A 172 -7.47 40.67 -3.44
N ALA A 173 -8.81 40.63 -3.33
CA ALA A 173 -9.69 40.20 -4.40
C ALA A 173 -9.71 41.16 -5.60
N GLU A 174 -9.50 42.46 -5.38
CA GLU A 174 -9.43 43.46 -6.46
C GLU A 174 -8.16 43.25 -7.29
N GLY A 175 -7.03 43.09 -6.62
CA GLY A 175 -5.76 42.76 -7.24
C GLY A 175 -5.78 41.43 -7.97
N LEU A 176 -6.42 40.39 -7.41
CA LEU A 176 -6.66 39.14 -8.14
C LEU A 176 -7.42 39.40 -9.45
N ARG A 177 -8.53 40.15 -9.40
CA ARG A 177 -9.33 40.45 -10.60
C ARG A 177 -8.54 41.23 -11.65
N ALA A 178 -7.70 42.18 -11.23
CA ALA A 178 -6.81 42.90 -12.13
C ALA A 178 -5.79 41.97 -12.82
N VAL A 179 -5.21 41.01 -12.09
CA VAL A 179 -4.32 39.99 -12.65
C VAL A 179 -5.06 39.09 -13.66
N LEU A 180 -6.31 38.71 -13.37
CA LEU A 180 -7.14 37.92 -14.28
C LEU A 180 -7.50 38.72 -15.54
N ASP A 181 -7.86 40.00 -15.41
CA ASP A 181 -8.14 40.91 -16.53
C ASP A 181 -6.90 41.02 -17.46
N GLU A 182 -5.70 41.19 -16.88
CA GLU A 182 -4.44 41.20 -17.63
C GLU A 182 -4.21 39.87 -18.37
N GLY A 183 -4.48 38.74 -17.72
CA GLY A 183 -4.36 37.42 -18.33
C GLY A 183 -5.29 37.22 -19.54
N GLU A 184 -6.54 37.68 -19.44
CA GLU A 184 -7.52 37.62 -20.53
C GLU A 184 -7.09 38.54 -21.70
N GLN A 185 -6.64 39.75 -21.39
CA GLN A 185 -6.10 40.67 -22.39
C GLN A 185 -4.84 40.12 -23.07
N TRP A 186 -3.97 39.43 -22.32
CA TRP A 186 -2.77 38.79 -22.86
C TRP A 186 -3.10 37.74 -23.92
N ILE A 187 -4.10 36.89 -23.64
CA ILE A 187 -4.57 35.87 -24.58
C ILE A 187 -5.18 36.54 -25.82
N ALA A 188 -5.98 37.60 -25.64
CA ALA A 188 -6.64 38.33 -26.73
C ALA A 188 -5.66 39.09 -27.63
N ALA A 189 -4.60 39.66 -27.06
CA ALA A 189 -3.59 40.43 -27.77
C ALA A 189 -2.51 39.57 -28.46
N ARG A 190 -2.62 38.24 -28.40
CA ARG A 190 -1.61 37.33 -28.94
C ARG A 190 -1.42 37.53 -30.44
N THR A 191 -0.20 37.88 -30.83
CA THR A 191 0.27 37.81 -32.23
C THR A 191 0.91 36.46 -32.53
N ASP A 192 0.75 36.01 -33.77
CA ASP A 192 1.49 34.86 -34.29
C ASP A 192 3.00 35.17 -34.31
N GLY A 193 3.83 34.21 -33.89
CA GLY A 193 5.29 34.35 -33.81
C GLY A 193 5.85 34.29 -32.39
N PRO A 194 7.18 34.37 -32.21
CA PRO A 194 7.82 34.29 -30.90
C PRO A 194 7.47 35.52 -30.04
N GLY A 195 7.25 35.30 -28.74
CA GLY A 195 6.94 36.37 -27.81
C GLY A 195 7.14 35.93 -26.37
N PRO A 196 7.09 36.86 -25.41
CA PRO A 196 7.20 36.55 -24.00
C PRO A 196 6.09 35.60 -23.55
N THR A 197 6.35 34.95 -22.43
CA THR A 197 5.39 34.12 -21.70
C THR A 197 4.89 34.87 -20.47
N LEU A 198 3.58 34.87 -20.24
CA LEU A 198 2.99 35.34 -18.99
C LEU A 198 2.79 34.16 -18.05
N LEU A 199 3.37 34.23 -16.85
CA LEU A 199 3.20 33.25 -15.80
C LEU A 199 2.42 33.89 -14.65
N ILE A 200 1.23 33.36 -14.36
CA ILE A 200 0.47 33.75 -13.17
C ILE A 200 0.72 32.70 -12.09
N VAL A 201 1.19 33.15 -10.93
CA VAL A 201 1.48 32.28 -9.78
C VAL A 201 0.55 32.66 -8.63
N ILE A 202 -0.36 31.77 -8.29
CA ILE A 202 -1.28 31.93 -7.17
C ILE A 202 -0.73 31.08 -6.01
N ALA A 203 -0.10 31.73 -5.04
CA ALA A 203 0.38 31.09 -3.83
C ALA A 203 -0.75 30.82 -2.84
N SER A 204 -1.72 31.73 -2.77
CA SER A 204 -2.94 31.59 -2.00
C SER A 204 -4.03 32.49 -2.58
N LEU A 205 -5.27 32.01 -2.58
CA LEU A 205 -6.40 32.83 -3.00
C LEU A 205 -6.80 33.80 -1.88
N PRO A 206 -7.09 35.08 -2.20
CA PRO A 206 -7.65 36.03 -1.25
C PRO A 206 -8.95 35.52 -0.62
N GLU A 207 -9.19 35.97 0.61
CA GLU A 207 -10.51 35.82 1.23
C GLU A 207 -11.58 36.43 0.32
N LEU A 208 -12.78 35.82 0.30
CA LEU A 208 -13.90 36.22 -0.56
C LEU A 208 -13.69 36.01 -2.07
N THR A 209 -12.77 35.13 -2.49
CA THR A 209 -12.71 34.71 -3.90
C THR A 209 -14.03 34.04 -4.31
N GLU A 210 -14.75 34.63 -5.25
CA GLU A 210 -16.07 34.18 -5.68
C GLU A 210 -16.00 33.08 -6.75
N GLY A 211 -17.10 32.34 -6.93
CA GLY A 211 -17.20 31.29 -7.96
C GLY A 211 -16.92 31.82 -9.39
N ARG A 212 -17.23 33.09 -9.66
CA ARG A 212 -16.89 33.74 -10.94
C ARG A 212 -15.39 33.88 -11.14
N ASP A 213 -14.65 34.29 -10.12
CA ASP A 213 -13.20 34.45 -10.20
C ASP A 213 -12.52 33.08 -10.37
N LEU A 214 -13.02 32.04 -9.69
CA LEU A 214 -12.58 30.65 -9.89
C LEU A 214 -12.83 30.17 -11.32
N ALA A 215 -14.02 30.43 -11.88
CA ALA A 215 -14.34 30.06 -13.25
C ALA A 215 -13.42 30.76 -14.27
N ARG A 216 -13.02 32.01 -14.00
CA ARG A 216 -12.04 32.74 -14.83
C ARG A 216 -10.65 32.11 -14.78
N ILE A 217 -10.18 31.70 -13.61
CA ILE A 217 -8.91 30.94 -13.47
C ILE A 217 -8.96 29.66 -14.32
N ALA A 218 -10.06 28.90 -14.25
CA ALA A 218 -10.25 27.71 -15.07
C ALA A 218 -10.31 28.03 -16.59
N GLY A 219 -10.95 29.14 -16.97
CA GLY A 219 -10.99 29.64 -18.35
C GLY A 219 -9.60 30.01 -18.89
N LEU A 220 -8.81 30.72 -18.09
CA LEU A 220 -7.41 31.01 -18.39
C LEU A 220 -6.58 29.73 -18.51
N ALA A 221 -6.81 28.73 -17.65
CA ALA A 221 -6.13 27.44 -17.76
C ALA A 221 -6.46 26.69 -19.07
N HIS A 222 -7.68 26.85 -19.58
CA HIS A 222 -8.09 26.22 -20.83
C HIS A 222 -7.46 26.89 -22.05
N ALA A 223 -7.51 28.22 -22.13
CA ALA A 223 -7.03 28.99 -23.29
C ALA A 223 -5.53 29.36 -23.22
N GLY A 224 -4.96 29.35 -22.01
CA GLY A 224 -3.65 29.89 -21.68
C GLY A 224 -2.47 29.28 -22.44
N PRO A 225 -2.34 27.93 -22.55
CA PRO A 225 -1.19 27.33 -23.21
C PRO A 225 -1.04 27.76 -24.67
N ALA A 226 -2.16 27.94 -25.39
CA ALA A 226 -2.16 28.54 -26.73
C ALA A 226 -1.74 30.02 -26.68
N GLY A 227 -2.19 30.76 -25.66
CA GLY A 227 -1.86 32.14 -25.34
C GLY A 227 -0.43 32.45 -24.91
N ARG A 228 0.45 31.44 -24.71
CA ARG A 228 1.70 31.58 -23.91
C ARG A 228 1.43 32.15 -22.52
N LEU A 229 0.31 31.76 -21.93
CA LEU A 229 -0.04 32.04 -20.55
C LEU A 229 -0.03 30.73 -19.78
N HIS A 230 0.70 30.69 -18.67
CA HIS A 230 0.79 29.51 -17.81
C HIS A 230 0.42 29.86 -16.38
N LEU A 231 -0.15 28.90 -15.68
CA LEU A 231 -0.56 29.01 -14.29
C LEU A 231 0.27 28.06 -13.41
N ILE A 232 0.65 28.55 -12.24
CA ILE A 232 0.98 27.73 -11.08
C ILE A 232 -0.05 28.11 -10.01
N ALA A 233 -1.01 27.23 -9.74
CA ALA A 233 -2.13 27.51 -8.83
C ALA A 233 -2.06 26.60 -7.60
N ALA A 234 -1.75 27.18 -6.45
CA ALA A 234 -1.80 26.50 -5.17
C ALA A 234 -3.17 26.65 -4.50
N GLY A 235 -3.58 25.65 -3.73
CA GLY A 235 -4.94 25.53 -3.17
C GLY A 235 -6.00 25.18 -4.22
N TRP A 236 -5.63 24.47 -5.30
CA TRP A 236 -6.55 24.06 -6.36
C TRP A 236 -6.72 22.52 -6.48
N PRO A 237 -7.95 22.00 -6.59
CA PRO A 237 -9.21 22.73 -6.49
C PRO A 237 -9.41 23.24 -5.06
N PRO A 238 -10.01 24.44 -4.88
CA PRO A 238 -10.31 24.94 -3.55
C PRO A 238 -11.23 23.95 -2.82
N PRO A 239 -11.07 23.79 -1.48
CA PRO A 239 -11.97 22.98 -0.69
C PRO A 239 -13.42 23.42 -0.95
N PRO A 240 -14.34 22.50 -1.29
CA PRO A 240 -15.71 22.87 -1.62
C PRO A 240 -16.41 23.37 -0.35
N LEU A 241 -16.61 24.68 -0.26
CA LEU A 241 -17.41 25.30 0.81
C LEU A 241 -18.89 25.35 0.43
N THR A 242 -19.17 25.46 -0.87
CA THR A 242 -20.50 25.52 -1.49
C THR A 242 -20.46 24.82 -2.85
N ALA A 243 -21.63 24.50 -3.42
CA ALA A 243 -21.71 23.99 -4.79
C ALA A 243 -21.08 24.96 -5.82
N GLU A 244 -21.19 26.27 -5.60
CA GLU A 244 -20.65 27.31 -6.49
C GLU A 244 -19.12 27.45 -6.40
N THR A 245 -18.53 27.11 -5.26
CA THR A 245 -17.06 27.13 -5.04
C THR A 245 -16.41 25.79 -5.36
N THR A 246 -17.20 24.76 -5.70
CA THR A 246 -16.68 23.46 -6.12
C THR A 246 -16.09 23.57 -7.52
N GLN A 247 -14.80 23.29 -7.66
CA GLN A 247 -14.11 23.34 -8.95
C GLN A 247 -13.58 21.98 -9.37
N ALA A 248 -13.58 21.74 -10.67
CA ALA A 248 -12.89 20.61 -11.26
C ALA A 248 -11.36 20.83 -11.19
N PRO A 249 -10.54 19.77 -11.31
CA PRO A 249 -9.11 19.92 -11.56
C PRO A 249 -8.85 20.85 -12.74
N LEU A 250 -7.83 21.73 -12.65
CA LEU A 250 -7.49 22.63 -13.76
C LEU A 250 -7.20 21.82 -15.04
N PRO A 251 -7.76 22.23 -16.19
CA PRO A 251 -7.43 21.62 -17.46
C PRO A 251 -5.96 21.86 -17.78
N HIS A 252 -5.33 20.93 -18.50
CA HIS A 252 -3.93 21.02 -18.90
C HIS A 252 -2.96 21.29 -17.74
N ALA A 253 -3.26 20.82 -16.53
CA ALA A 253 -2.39 20.97 -15.36
C ALA A 253 -1.82 19.64 -14.87
N THR A 254 -0.54 19.62 -14.53
CA THR A 254 0.02 18.59 -13.66
C THR A 254 -0.46 18.84 -12.23
N GLN A 255 -1.21 17.89 -11.68
CA GLN A 255 -1.73 17.98 -10.31
C GLN A 255 -0.69 17.51 -9.29
N ILE A 256 -0.45 18.29 -8.24
CA ILE A 256 0.42 17.93 -7.12
C ILE A 256 -0.44 17.85 -5.87
N ALA A 257 -0.54 16.65 -5.31
CA ALA A 257 -1.38 16.38 -4.16
C ALA A 257 -0.53 16.17 -2.91
N ILE A 258 -0.62 17.09 -1.95
CA ILE A 258 0.14 17.12 -0.72
C ILE A 258 -0.36 16.06 0.26
N ARG A 259 0.53 15.18 0.72
CA ARG A 259 0.26 14.19 1.78
C ARG A 259 1.30 14.36 2.89
N ASN A 260 1.14 13.61 3.98
CA ASN A 260 2.14 13.60 5.05
C ASN A 260 2.93 12.29 4.98
N PRO A 261 4.27 12.29 4.79
CA PRO A 261 5.19 13.45 4.63
C PRO A 261 5.51 13.86 3.19
N HIS A 262 5.00 13.15 2.17
CA HIS A 262 5.35 13.33 0.75
C HIS A 262 4.18 13.91 -0.06
N ALA A 263 4.40 14.20 -1.34
CA ALA A 263 3.37 14.55 -2.30
C ALA A 263 3.23 13.46 -3.38
N TRP A 264 2.08 13.45 -4.05
CA TRP A 264 1.85 12.72 -5.29
C TRP A 264 1.85 13.67 -6.47
N VAL A 265 2.51 13.28 -7.56
CA VAL A 265 2.51 14.05 -8.80
C VAL A 265 1.67 13.30 -9.82
N GLY A 266 0.57 13.91 -10.24
CA GLY A 266 -0.36 13.41 -11.25
C GLY A 266 0.24 13.44 -12.65
N ASP A 267 -0.56 13.00 -13.60
CA ASP A 267 -0.17 12.99 -15.00
C ASP A 267 0.05 14.42 -15.55
N PRO A 268 1.10 14.61 -16.35
CA PRO A 268 1.33 15.87 -17.04
C PRO A 268 0.45 16.01 -18.29
N PRO A 269 0.26 17.23 -18.80
CA PRO A 269 -0.52 17.46 -20.02
C PRO A 269 0.03 16.65 -21.20
N GLY A 270 -0.83 15.80 -21.77
CA GLY A 270 -0.50 15.01 -22.97
C GLY A 270 0.38 13.78 -22.73
N ALA A 271 0.67 13.39 -21.49
CA ALA A 271 1.35 12.14 -21.18
C ALA A 271 0.82 11.51 -19.88
N THR A 272 1.17 10.25 -19.62
CA THR A 272 0.74 9.54 -18.41
C THR A 272 1.90 8.80 -17.78
N PHE A 273 2.09 8.97 -16.47
CA PHE A 273 3.08 8.20 -15.71
C PHE A 273 2.55 6.82 -15.32
N SER A 274 1.24 6.59 -15.41
CA SER A 274 0.63 5.32 -15.05
C SER A 274 0.40 4.42 -16.27
N GLY A 275 0.44 3.10 -16.02
CA GLY A 275 -0.07 2.13 -17.00
C GLY A 275 -1.57 2.32 -17.31
N THR A 276 -2.04 1.75 -18.42
CA THR A 276 -3.44 1.88 -18.87
C THR A 276 -4.45 1.37 -17.83
N GLY A 277 -5.56 2.10 -17.68
CA GLY A 277 -6.71 1.70 -16.82
C GLY A 277 -6.57 2.04 -15.33
N VAL A 278 -5.65 2.94 -14.96
CA VAL A 278 -5.24 3.15 -13.57
C VAL A 278 -5.66 4.52 -13.12
N THR A 279 -6.47 4.58 -12.08
CA THR A 279 -7.09 5.82 -11.61
C THR A 279 -6.92 5.95 -10.09
N PRO A 280 -6.51 7.14 -9.58
CA PRO A 280 -5.99 8.28 -10.34
C PRO A 280 -4.63 7.96 -10.98
N ALA A 281 -4.42 8.42 -12.21
CA ALA A 281 -3.15 8.27 -12.91
C ALA A 281 -2.13 9.28 -12.38
N ARG A 282 -0.97 8.78 -11.96
CA ARG A 282 0.09 9.52 -11.26
C ARG A 282 1.43 8.80 -11.32
N LEU A 283 2.49 9.54 -11.02
CA LEU A 283 3.79 8.95 -10.73
C LEU A 283 3.69 8.07 -9.49
N ASN A 284 3.96 6.77 -9.65
CA ASN A 284 3.87 5.79 -8.57
C ASN A 284 5.12 5.79 -7.67
N ALA A 285 5.55 6.97 -7.22
CA ALA A 285 6.64 7.13 -6.25
C ALA A 285 6.31 8.30 -5.31
N PRO A 286 6.62 8.20 -4.00
CA PRO A 286 6.47 9.33 -3.10
C PRO A 286 7.45 10.43 -3.49
N VAL A 287 6.94 11.67 -3.62
CA VAL A 287 7.73 12.83 -4.04
C VAL A 287 7.93 13.78 -2.87
N TYR A 288 9.17 14.10 -2.55
CA TYR A 288 9.50 15.16 -1.61
C TYR A 288 9.69 16.45 -2.40
N LEU A 289 8.84 17.44 -2.14
CA LEU A 289 8.89 18.72 -2.85
C LEU A 289 10.23 19.41 -2.60
N ASP A 290 10.67 20.18 -3.60
CA ASP A 290 11.89 20.96 -3.43
C ASP A 290 11.74 21.93 -2.24
N PRO A 291 12.78 22.06 -1.41
CA PRO A 291 12.74 22.92 -0.23
C PRO A 291 12.81 24.39 -0.63
N ASP A 292 12.66 25.25 0.37
CA ASP A 292 12.87 26.69 0.24
C ASP A 292 14.27 27.00 -0.33
N PRO A 293 14.40 27.81 -1.39
CA PRO A 293 15.72 28.25 -1.86
C PRO A 293 16.49 29.02 -0.79
N PRO A 294 17.84 28.91 -0.75
CA PRO A 294 18.66 29.74 0.13
C PRO A 294 18.43 31.24 -0.13
N ALA A 295 18.17 32.03 0.92
CA ALA A 295 17.81 33.44 0.78
C ALA A 295 18.90 34.29 0.07
N ASP A 296 20.18 33.98 0.31
CA ASP A 296 21.29 34.65 -0.38
C ASP A 296 21.37 34.30 -1.88
N LEU A 297 20.87 33.12 -2.27
CA LEU A 297 20.76 32.75 -3.68
C LEU A 297 19.66 33.59 -4.36
N VAL A 298 18.50 33.74 -3.72
CA VAL A 298 17.40 34.59 -4.23
C VAL A 298 17.88 36.03 -4.41
N ARG A 299 18.49 36.61 -3.36
CA ARG A 299 18.98 38.01 -3.39
C ARG A 299 19.99 38.23 -4.52
N ARG A 300 20.91 37.29 -4.72
CA ARG A 300 21.92 37.34 -5.78
C ARG A 300 21.29 37.30 -7.17
N VAL A 301 20.36 36.38 -7.40
CA VAL A 301 19.67 36.25 -8.68
C VAL A 301 18.88 37.54 -8.98
N CYS A 302 18.13 38.06 -8.01
CA CYS A 302 17.41 39.33 -8.17
C CYS A 302 18.36 40.50 -8.52
N ALA A 303 19.48 40.63 -7.80
CA ALA A 303 20.47 41.68 -8.07
C ALA A 303 21.08 41.57 -9.48
N GLN A 304 21.33 40.35 -9.96
CA GLN A 304 21.85 40.11 -11.31
C GLN A 304 20.79 40.39 -12.39
N LEU A 305 19.53 40.03 -12.16
CA LEU A 305 18.41 40.30 -13.09
C LEU A 305 18.08 41.79 -13.21
N ALA A 306 18.29 42.55 -12.15
CA ALA A 306 18.14 44.01 -12.12
C ALA A 306 19.27 44.73 -12.88
N GLY A 307 20.43 44.08 -13.02
CA GLY A 307 21.59 44.62 -13.74
C GLY A 307 21.52 44.41 -15.26
N PRO A 308 22.52 44.94 -15.99
CA PRO A 308 22.69 44.65 -17.41
C PRO A 308 22.95 43.16 -17.62
N TRP A 309 22.21 42.53 -18.52
CA TRP A 309 22.40 41.12 -18.83
C TRP A 309 23.68 40.92 -19.65
N GLY A 310 24.49 39.94 -19.24
CA GLY A 310 25.61 39.46 -20.06
C GLY A 310 25.11 38.73 -21.31
N SER A 311 25.99 38.51 -22.28
CA SER A 311 25.68 37.68 -23.45
C SER A 311 25.23 36.28 -23.00
N PRO A 312 24.14 35.73 -23.57
CA PRO A 312 23.65 34.42 -23.17
C PRO A 312 24.73 33.35 -23.40
N PRO A 313 24.86 32.36 -22.49
CA PRO A 313 25.79 31.26 -22.67
C PRO A 313 25.49 30.45 -23.95
N VAL A 314 26.52 29.78 -24.47
CA VAL A 314 26.51 28.98 -25.71
C VAL A 314 25.32 28.00 -25.75
N GLN A 315 24.73 27.84 -26.94
CA GLN A 315 23.60 26.94 -27.23
C GLN A 315 23.82 25.53 -26.69
N MET A 316 23.04 25.16 -25.68
CA MET A 316 22.66 23.75 -25.49
C MET A 316 21.41 23.47 -26.33
N GLY A 317 21.40 22.35 -27.05
CA GLY A 317 20.29 21.97 -27.92
C GLY A 317 18.96 21.88 -27.19
N GLU A 318 17.85 22.06 -27.91
CA GLU A 318 16.50 21.90 -27.33
C GLU A 318 16.38 20.56 -26.60
N PRO A 319 15.82 20.53 -25.36
CA PRO A 319 15.53 19.28 -24.70
C PRO A 319 14.64 18.44 -25.63
N SER A 320 15.16 17.29 -26.06
CA SER A 320 14.54 16.55 -27.15
C SER A 320 13.18 16.00 -26.71
N ARG A 321 12.18 16.09 -27.59
CA ARG A 321 10.89 15.39 -27.43
C ARG A 321 11.10 13.90 -27.11
N THR A 322 12.17 13.30 -27.63
CA THR A 322 12.58 11.92 -27.35
C THR A 322 12.91 11.70 -25.87
N ALA A 323 13.69 12.58 -25.23
CA ALA A 323 14.01 12.46 -23.80
C ALA A 323 12.74 12.52 -22.93
N TRP A 324 11.76 13.33 -23.30
CA TRP A 324 10.48 13.38 -22.60
C TRP A 324 9.71 12.07 -22.72
N LEU A 325 9.62 11.52 -23.93
CA LEU A 325 8.97 10.24 -24.16
C LEU A 325 9.66 9.10 -23.39
N ASN A 326 11.00 9.09 -23.36
CA ASN A 326 11.78 8.11 -22.59
C ASN A 326 11.50 8.23 -21.09
N TYR A 327 11.51 9.46 -20.54
CA TYR A 327 11.22 9.73 -19.13
C TYR A 327 9.83 9.23 -18.73
N VAL A 328 8.81 9.52 -19.55
CA VAL A 328 7.44 9.05 -19.32
C VAL A 328 7.36 7.52 -19.38
N ALA A 329 7.98 6.91 -20.40
CA ALA A 329 7.99 5.46 -20.56
C ALA A 329 8.72 4.74 -19.42
N ALA A 330 9.82 5.31 -18.90
CA ALA A 330 10.49 4.81 -17.71
C ALA A 330 9.60 4.95 -16.46
N GLY A 331 8.84 6.05 -16.33
CA GLY A 331 7.85 6.23 -15.27
C GLY A 331 6.74 5.17 -15.28
N GLN A 332 6.20 4.85 -16.46
CA GLN A 332 5.20 3.79 -16.65
C GLN A 332 5.74 2.40 -16.30
N ARG A 333 6.98 2.09 -16.72
CA ARG A 333 7.66 0.84 -16.35
C ARG A 333 7.87 0.75 -14.85
N LEU A 334 8.34 1.81 -14.20
CA LEU A 334 8.51 1.86 -12.74
C LEU A 334 7.18 1.60 -12.02
N ASP A 335 6.09 2.21 -12.49
CA ASP A 335 4.76 2.00 -11.94
C ASP A 335 4.27 0.55 -12.09
N ALA A 336 4.48 -0.08 -13.25
CA ALA A 336 4.15 -1.49 -13.46
C ALA A 336 4.91 -2.41 -12.49
N VAL A 337 6.25 -2.27 -12.41
CA VAL A 337 7.11 -3.06 -11.51
C VAL A 337 6.69 -2.88 -10.06
N ARG A 338 6.42 -1.65 -9.63
CA ARG A 338 6.00 -1.37 -8.24
C ARG A 338 4.66 -2.00 -7.88
N ARG A 339 3.70 -2.03 -8.81
CA ARG A 339 2.42 -2.69 -8.57
C ARG A 339 2.56 -4.19 -8.50
N GLU A 340 3.42 -4.79 -9.31
CA GLU A 340 3.77 -6.20 -9.20
C GLU A 340 4.41 -6.51 -7.84
N VAL A 341 5.38 -5.70 -7.39
CA VAL A 341 5.99 -5.83 -6.06
C VAL A 341 4.95 -5.76 -4.94
N ILE A 342 4.04 -4.77 -4.99
CA ILE A 342 2.98 -4.62 -3.98
C ILE A 342 2.07 -5.85 -3.97
N ALA A 343 1.72 -6.39 -5.13
CA ALA A 343 0.90 -7.60 -5.24
C ALA A 343 1.62 -8.82 -4.65
N VAL A 344 2.89 -9.04 -4.98
CA VAL A 344 3.72 -10.13 -4.44
C VAL A 344 3.86 -10.02 -2.92
N VAL A 345 4.13 -8.81 -2.41
CA VAL A 345 4.20 -8.55 -0.96
C VAL A 345 2.87 -8.81 -0.27
N ALA A 346 1.75 -8.43 -0.88
CA ALA A 346 0.42 -8.71 -0.35
C ALA A 346 0.12 -10.23 -0.32
N GLU A 347 0.49 -10.96 -1.38
CA GLU A 347 0.39 -12.42 -1.43
C GLU A 347 1.25 -13.07 -0.34
N HIS A 348 2.51 -12.65 -0.17
CA HIS A 348 3.38 -13.14 0.89
C HIS A 348 2.82 -12.85 2.30
N LYS A 349 2.23 -11.68 2.52
CA LYS A 349 1.55 -11.34 3.78
C LYS A 349 0.34 -12.24 4.03
N ALA A 350 -0.47 -12.50 3.01
CA ALA A 350 -1.61 -13.40 3.11
C ALA A 350 -1.17 -14.84 3.41
N ALA A 351 -0.15 -15.35 2.71
CA ALA A 351 0.42 -16.67 2.92
C ALA A 351 1.04 -16.80 4.33
N LEU A 352 1.77 -15.78 4.80
CA LEU A 352 2.33 -15.74 6.14
C LEU A 352 1.23 -15.76 7.20
N LYS A 353 0.16 -14.99 7.02
CA LYS A 353 -1.00 -15.02 7.92
C LYS A 353 -1.64 -16.41 7.95
N ALA A 354 -1.91 -17.02 6.79
CA ALA A 354 -2.48 -18.36 6.70
C ALA A 354 -1.61 -19.41 7.40
N ALA A 355 -0.28 -19.37 7.20
CA ALA A 355 0.65 -20.28 7.86
C ALA A 355 0.66 -20.12 9.39
N ARG A 356 0.51 -18.89 9.91
CA ARG A 356 0.37 -18.64 11.35
C ARG A 356 -0.94 -19.17 11.91
N ASP A 357 -2.04 -19.00 11.17
CA ASP A 357 -3.35 -19.53 11.54
C ASP A 357 -3.30 -21.08 11.58
N ASP A 358 -2.73 -21.73 10.57
CA ASP A 358 -2.52 -23.19 10.51
C ASP A 358 -1.64 -23.69 11.66
N LEU A 359 -0.52 -23.00 11.93
CA LEU A 359 0.38 -23.34 13.04
C LEU A 359 -0.36 -23.30 14.38
N SER A 360 -1.20 -22.28 14.61
CA SER A 360 -2.01 -22.15 15.83
C SER A 360 -3.01 -23.30 15.97
N ALA A 361 -3.67 -23.68 14.87
CA ALA A 361 -4.65 -24.76 14.85
C ALA A 361 -3.98 -26.14 15.10
N ILE A 362 -2.82 -26.39 14.50
CA ILE A 362 -2.08 -27.64 14.71
C ILE A 362 -1.55 -27.71 16.14
N ARG A 363 -1.06 -26.59 16.72
CA ARG A 363 -0.66 -26.54 18.15
C ARG A 363 -1.81 -26.91 19.08
N ALA A 364 -3.01 -26.38 18.85
CA ALA A 364 -4.18 -26.73 19.63
C ALA A 364 -4.55 -28.22 19.52
N LYS A 365 -4.50 -28.77 18.30
CA LYS A 365 -4.75 -30.21 18.08
C LYS A 365 -3.69 -31.10 18.70
N LEU A 366 -2.41 -30.72 18.60
CA LEU A 366 -1.31 -31.43 19.24
C LEU A 366 -1.49 -31.50 20.76
N ALA A 367 -1.85 -30.39 21.41
CA ALA A 367 -2.11 -30.36 22.85
C ALA A 367 -3.25 -31.31 23.25
N HIS A 368 -4.35 -31.34 22.48
CA HIS A 368 -5.44 -32.27 22.70
C HIS A 368 -5.01 -33.74 22.50
N HIS A 369 -4.28 -34.03 21.42
CA HIS A 369 -3.80 -35.37 21.10
C HIS A 369 -2.78 -35.90 22.13
N GLN A 370 -1.94 -35.02 22.68
CA GLN A 370 -1.00 -35.34 23.76
C GLN A 370 -1.74 -35.80 25.03
N ALA A 371 -2.82 -35.09 25.42
CA ALA A 371 -3.64 -35.48 26.56
C ALA A 371 -4.29 -36.85 26.32
N TYR A 372 -4.84 -37.08 25.13
CA TYR A 372 -5.46 -38.36 24.76
C TYR A 372 -4.47 -39.53 24.76
N LEU A 373 -3.28 -39.37 24.18
CA LEU A 373 -2.23 -40.39 24.21
C LEU A 373 -1.80 -40.73 25.64
N THR A 374 -1.78 -39.74 26.53
CA THR A 374 -1.43 -39.95 27.94
C THR A 374 -2.51 -40.76 28.67
N GLU A 375 -3.79 -40.47 28.45
CA GLU A 375 -4.93 -41.24 29.00
C GLU A 375 -4.89 -42.69 28.52
N VAL A 376 -4.76 -42.93 27.20
CA VAL A 376 -4.69 -44.28 26.62
C VAL A 376 -3.47 -45.05 27.13
N ALA A 377 -2.33 -44.39 27.32
CA ALA A 377 -1.13 -45.03 27.86
C ALA A 377 -1.32 -45.48 29.32
N GLN A 378 -2.01 -44.68 30.13
CA GLN A 378 -2.36 -45.04 31.51
C GLN A 378 -3.30 -46.25 31.57
N GLU A 379 -4.31 -46.32 30.70
CA GLU A 379 -5.24 -47.45 30.64
C GLU A 379 -4.56 -48.79 30.29
N VAL A 380 -3.52 -48.76 29.45
CA VAL A 380 -2.80 -49.98 29.03
C VAL A 380 -1.78 -50.46 30.08
N GLY A 381 -1.60 -49.72 31.19
CA GLY A 381 -0.76 -50.12 32.32
C GLY A 381 0.75 -50.14 32.03
N GLY A 382 1.21 -49.36 31.04
CA GLY A 382 2.62 -49.29 30.61
C GLY A 382 3.38 -48.08 31.16
N ARG A 383 4.72 -48.05 30.94
CA ARG A 383 5.52 -46.84 31.15
C ARG A 383 5.01 -45.70 30.24
N PRO A 384 4.99 -44.43 30.69
CA PRO A 384 4.60 -43.31 29.86
C PRO A 384 5.49 -43.22 28.61
N PHE A 385 4.86 -42.97 27.46
CA PHE A 385 5.58 -42.78 26.20
C PHE A 385 6.23 -41.39 26.17
N GLU A 386 7.43 -41.30 25.65
CA GLU A 386 8.09 -40.02 25.40
C GLU A 386 7.40 -39.32 24.22
N LEU A 387 6.71 -38.20 24.50
CA LEU A 387 5.99 -37.40 23.50
C LEU A 387 6.76 -36.12 23.11
N VAL A 388 7.85 -35.83 23.82
CA VAL A 388 8.75 -34.72 23.50
C VAL A 388 9.60 -35.12 22.28
N PRO A 389 9.69 -34.28 21.23
CA PRO A 389 10.58 -34.54 20.12
C PRO A 389 12.03 -34.72 20.56
N SER A 390 12.69 -35.74 20.01
CA SER A 390 14.13 -35.90 20.18
C SER A 390 14.88 -34.82 19.40
N TRP A 391 16.11 -34.51 19.81
CA TRP A 391 16.97 -33.55 19.13
C TRP A 391 17.18 -33.89 17.64
N GLN A 392 17.30 -35.17 17.29
CA GLN A 392 17.43 -35.63 15.90
C GLN A 392 16.17 -35.31 15.07
N GLU A 393 14.98 -35.51 15.64
CA GLU A 393 13.71 -35.16 14.98
C GLU A 393 13.58 -33.64 14.79
N THR A 394 14.01 -32.84 15.77
CA THR A 394 14.04 -31.37 15.65
C THR A 394 14.98 -30.91 14.53
N GLN A 395 16.18 -31.51 14.42
CA GLN A 395 17.10 -31.19 13.32
C GLN A 395 16.55 -31.61 11.96
N ALA A 396 15.94 -32.79 11.86
CA ALA A 396 15.32 -33.25 10.62
C ALA A 396 14.18 -32.31 10.19
N ALA A 397 13.36 -31.86 11.13
CA ALA A 397 12.31 -30.86 10.90
C ALA A 397 12.86 -29.52 10.43
N ALA A 398 13.94 -29.02 11.06
CA ALA A 398 14.60 -27.78 10.65
C ALA A 398 15.21 -27.87 9.24
N ALA A 399 15.80 -29.03 8.87
CA ALA A 399 16.35 -29.26 7.54
C ALA A 399 15.26 -29.21 6.45
N VAL A 400 14.09 -29.81 6.71
CA VAL A 400 12.94 -29.75 5.79
C VAL A 400 12.47 -28.31 5.53
N LEU A 401 12.43 -27.47 6.57
CA LEU A 401 11.96 -26.08 6.46
C LEU A 401 12.97 -25.15 5.77
N THR A 402 14.26 -25.39 6.01
CA THR A 402 15.36 -24.59 5.44
C THR A 402 15.76 -25.05 4.04
N GLY A 403 15.31 -26.24 3.60
CA GLY A 403 15.76 -26.86 2.35
C GLY A 403 17.20 -27.39 2.43
N ALA A 404 17.78 -27.46 3.64
CA ALA A 404 19.10 -28.03 3.85
C ALA A 404 19.06 -29.56 3.61
N ALA A 405 20.13 -30.10 3.01
CA ALA A 405 20.28 -31.53 2.85
C ALA A 405 20.16 -32.23 4.21
N GLN A 406 19.31 -33.26 4.29
CA GLN A 406 19.14 -34.02 5.53
C GLN A 406 20.49 -34.64 5.93
N PRO A 407 20.90 -34.52 7.21
CA PRO A 407 22.07 -35.23 7.69
C PRO A 407 21.80 -36.73 7.52
N ALA A 408 22.56 -37.38 6.63
CA ALA A 408 22.42 -38.80 6.36
C ALA A 408 22.62 -39.56 7.67
N ALA A 409 21.56 -40.18 8.17
CA ALA A 409 21.63 -41.04 9.34
C ALA A 409 22.65 -42.14 9.05
N GLY A 410 23.78 -42.10 9.77
CA GLY A 410 24.88 -43.03 9.61
C GLY A 410 24.39 -44.46 9.73
N ARG A 411 24.28 -45.14 8.58
CA ARG A 411 24.08 -46.59 8.52
C ARG A 411 25.35 -47.23 9.06
N ARG A 412 25.38 -47.53 10.37
CA ARG A 412 26.42 -48.36 11.00
C ARG A 412 26.44 -49.72 10.29
N ARG A 413 27.33 -49.87 9.32
CA ARG A 413 27.82 -51.16 8.84
C ARG A 413 28.97 -51.53 9.78
N GLY A 414 28.83 -52.68 10.44
CA GLY A 414 29.64 -53.04 11.61
C GLY A 414 31.13 -53.25 11.34
N GLY A 415 31.90 -53.15 12.44
CA GLY A 415 33.08 -53.96 12.68
C GLY A 415 34.45 -53.29 12.50
N ALA A 416 34.96 -52.66 13.57
CA ALA A 416 36.33 -52.84 14.09
C ALA A 416 36.54 -51.95 15.34
N PRO A 417 37.22 -52.42 16.41
CA PRO A 417 37.53 -51.60 17.57
C PRO A 417 38.80 -50.77 17.32
N VAL A 418 38.77 -49.49 17.66
CA VAL A 418 39.97 -48.62 17.73
C VAL A 418 40.00 -47.98 19.12
N PRO A 419 41.15 -47.92 19.80
CA PRO A 419 41.23 -47.48 21.19
C PRO A 419 41.38 -45.97 21.36
N ALA A 420 40.97 -45.55 22.56
CA ALA A 420 41.29 -44.38 23.38
C ALA A 420 42.03 -43.16 22.76
N SER A 421 41.30 -42.03 22.80
CA SER A 421 41.65 -40.73 23.42
C SER A 421 43.05 -40.12 23.19
N ALA A 422 43.06 -38.96 22.51
CA ALA A 422 44.07 -37.90 22.65
C ALA A 422 43.37 -36.50 22.64
N PRO A 423 43.88 -35.49 23.37
CA PRO A 423 43.21 -34.20 23.60
C PRO A 423 43.35 -33.22 22.41
N PRO A 424 42.55 -32.12 22.37
CA PRO A 424 42.43 -31.27 21.19
C PRO A 424 43.62 -30.32 21.02
N ALA A 425 44.24 -30.36 19.84
CA ALA A 425 45.20 -29.37 19.38
C ALA A 425 44.51 -28.24 18.59
N ALA A 426 45.13 -27.07 18.67
CA ALA A 426 44.69 -25.77 18.21
C ALA A 426 44.34 -25.65 16.71
N TYR A 427 43.45 -24.71 16.42
CA TYR A 427 43.16 -24.17 15.10
C TYR A 427 44.42 -23.69 14.37
N PRO A 428 44.63 -24.02 13.08
CA PRO A 428 45.42 -23.18 12.20
C PRO A 428 44.51 -22.17 11.49
N GLN A 429 44.86 -20.89 11.64
CA GLN A 429 44.50 -19.87 10.67
C GLN A 429 45.02 -20.27 9.29
N GLN A 430 44.17 -20.19 8.27
CA GLN A 430 44.60 -20.30 6.89
C GLN A 430 44.61 -18.90 6.26
N GLY A 431 45.82 -18.49 5.91
CA GLY A 431 46.16 -17.15 5.47
C GLY A 431 45.69 -16.79 4.07
N SER A 432 45.39 -15.50 3.98
CA SER A 432 45.76 -14.54 2.94
C SER A 432 46.71 -15.07 1.86
N ARG A 433 46.23 -15.09 0.61
CA ARG A 433 47.09 -15.08 -0.57
C ARG A 433 47.19 -13.65 -1.09
N THR A 434 48.37 -13.10 -0.93
CA THR A 434 48.96 -11.96 -1.63
C THR A 434 49.03 -12.27 -3.13
N ALA A 435 48.48 -11.38 -3.95
CA ALA A 435 48.80 -11.29 -5.38
C ALA A 435 49.30 -9.86 -5.64
N THR A 436 50.61 -9.74 -5.79
CA THR A 436 51.35 -8.56 -6.22
C THR A 436 51.24 -8.38 -7.73
N LEU A 437 50.80 -7.21 -8.18
CA LEU A 437 51.12 -6.67 -9.52
C LEU A 437 51.46 -5.18 -9.41
N PRO A 438 52.37 -4.67 -10.28
CA PRO A 438 53.08 -3.42 -10.07
C PRO A 438 52.31 -2.22 -10.64
N VAL A 439 52.29 -1.11 -9.88
CA VAL A 439 51.82 0.19 -10.34
C VAL A 439 53.02 1.01 -10.79
N SER A 440 53.06 1.34 -12.08
CA SER A 440 53.99 2.29 -12.67
C SER A 440 53.63 3.72 -12.27
N ALA A 441 54.61 4.46 -11.74
CA ALA A 441 54.51 5.88 -11.44
C ALA A 441 54.79 6.75 -12.69
N PRO A 442 54.10 7.89 -12.87
CA PRO A 442 54.53 8.96 -13.78
C PRO A 442 55.40 10.02 -13.06
N PRO A 443 56.19 10.81 -13.81
CA PRO A 443 57.28 11.62 -13.26
C PRO A 443 56.82 12.96 -12.67
N ALA A 444 57.60 13.41 -11.68
CA ALA A 444 57.46 14.69 -10.98
C ALA A 444 57.92 15.88 -11.85
N ALA A 445 57.24 17.02 -11.67
CA ALA A 445 57.69 18.36 -12.06
C ALA A 445 57.71 19.28 -10.82
N PRO A 446 58.50 20.37 -10.80
CA PRO A 446 59.02 20.95 -9.56
C PRO A 446 58.23 22.15 -9.03
N GLY A 447 58.20 22.25 -7.70
CA GLY A 447 58.50 23.47 -6.93
C GLY A 447 57.52 24.64 -6.97
N VAL A 448 56.65 24.74 -5.97
CA VAL A 448 56.22 26.03 -5.40
C VAL A 448 56.06 25.89 -3.88
N SER A 449 56.80 26.71 -3.15
CA SER A 449 56.82 26.88 -1.70
C SER A 449 55.58 27.62 -1.18
N SER A 450 55.00 27.17 -0.07
CA SER A 450 54.14 28.00 0.81
C SER A 450 54.05 27.44 2.23
N PRO A 451 53.75 28.29 3.23
CA PRO A 451 54.34 28.21 4.56
C PRO A 451 53.51 27.43 5.60
N ALA A 452 54.19 27.14 6.72
CA ALA A 452 53.79 26.28 7.82
C ALA A 452 52.50 26.71 8.57
N PRO A 453 51.69 25.74 9.07
CA PRO A 453 50.59 25.99 9.98
C PRO A 453 51.04 26.04 11.47
N PRO A 454 50.32 26.76 12.35
CA PRO A 454 50.63 26.85 13.78
C PRO A 454 50.24 25.56 14.56
N PRO A 455 50.80 25.35 15.77
CA PRO A 455 50.72 24.09 16.49
C PRO A 455 49.36 23.82 17.15
N PRO A 456 48.98 22.54 17.36
CA PRO A 456 47.71 22.17 17.97
C PRO A 456 47.75 22.27 19.51
N THR A 457 46.78 22.97 20.07
CA THR A 457 46.41 22.88 21.49
C THR A 457 45.71 21.55 21.76
N GLY A 458 46.33 20.71 22.58
CA GLY A 458 45.75 19.47 23.07
C GLY A 458 44.68 19.74 24.14
N ASN A 459 43.63 18.92 24.12
CA ASN A 459 42.85 18.63 25.32
C ASN A 459 42.47 17.16 25.35
N LEU A 460 42.79 16.55 26.48
CA LEU A 460 42.54 15.16 26.84
C LEU A 460 41.04 14.84 26.82
N TYR A 461 40.67 13.71 26.22
CA TYR A 461 39.45 12.99 26.56
C TYR A 461 39.84 11.59 27.05
N MET A 462 39.64 11.37 28.35
CA MET A 462 39.63 10.04 28.95
C MET A 462 38.35 9.31 28.52
N GLY A 463 38.51 8.05 28.13
CA GLY A 463 37.41 7.16 27.81
C GLY A 463 36.68 6.64 29.05
N SER A 464 35.40 6.33 28.86
CA SER A 464 34.69 5.35 29.66
C SER A 464 33.64 4.67 28.79
N THR A 465 33.82 3.37 28.60
CA THR A 465 32.92 2.42 27.96
C THR A 465 31.94 1.88 29.00
N ALA A 466 30.64 2.07 28.78
CA ALA A 466 29.60 1.22 29.35
C ALA A 466 28.35 1.31 28.47
N GLY A 467 27.83 0.14 28.10
CA GLY A 467 26.67 0.02 27.21
C GLY A 467 25.38 0.49 27.86
N ASN A 468 24.35 0.73 27.04
CA ASN A 468 22.99 0.75 27.53
C ASN A 468 21.98 0.24 26.49
N THR A 469 21.47 -0.96 26.77
CA THR A 469 20.11 -1.42 26.49
C THR A 469 19.07 -0.47 27.11
N GLY A 470 18.03 -0.16 26.34
CA GLY A 470 16.64 -0.38 26.76
C GLY A 470 16.01 0.56 27.80
N ALA A 471 15.02 1.30 27.32
CA ALA A 471 13.84 1.82 28.02
C ALA A 471 14.02 2.96 29.04
N ILE A 472 13.23 4.03 28.86
CA ILE A 472 12.20 4.48 29.81
C ILE A 472 11.44 5.68 29.21
N MET A 473 10.12 5.60 29.31
CA MET A 473 9.18 6.70 29.07
C MET A 473 9.48 7.93 29.93
N GLY A 474 9.39 9.11 29.33
CA GLY A 474 9.29 10.39 30.02
C GLY A 474 7.84 10.94 29.97
N PRO A 475 7.37 11.64 31.00
CA PRO A 475 5.95 11.89 31.26
C PRO A 475 5.43 13.14 30.53
N PHE A 476 4.20 13.07 30.03
CA PHE A 476 3.43 14.25 29.62
C PHE A 476 2.76 14.88 30.84
N GLN A 477 3.02 16.17 31.02
CA GLN A 477 2.39 17.03 32.02
C GLN A 477 0.87 17.13 31.79
N GLN A 478 0.13 16.94 32.89
CA GLN A 478 -1.27 17.28 33.03
C GLN A 478 -1.44 18.80 33.17
N TYR A 479 -2.39 19.38 32.44
CA TYR A 479 -3.07 20.60 32.86
C TYR A 479 -4.57 20.30 33.07
N PRO A 480 -5.21 20.90 34.10
CA PRO A 480 -6.52 20.51 34.58
C PRO A 480 -7.65 21.18 33.78
N GLY A 481 -8.83 20.57 33.88
CA GLY A 481 -9.95 20.85 33.02
C GLY A 481 -10.85 22.01 33.42
N THR A 482 -11.78 22.29 32.51
CA THR A 482 -13.04 22.96 32.78
C THR A 482 -14.14 22.16 32.10
N GLY A 483 -15.02 21.61 32.93
CA GLY A 483 -16.19 20.85 32.50
C GLY A 483 -17.30 21.75 31.95
N GLY A 484 -18.07 21.18 31.04
CA GLY A 484 -19.31 21.74 30.53
C GLY A 484 -20.11 20.61 29.89
N ALA A 485 -20.96 19.98 30.69
CA ALA A 485 -21.94 18.99 30.23
C ALA A 485 -22.97 19.68 29.32
N LEU A 486 -23.32 19.08 28.19
CA LEU A 486 -24.61 19.29 27.53
C LEU A 486 -24.95 18.10 26.62
N HIS A 487 -26.24 17.76 26.64
CA HIS A 487 -26.92 16.64 26.01
C HIS A 487 -26.57 16.39 24.53
N GLY A 488 -26.40 15.12 24.18
CA GLY A 488 -26.44 14.67 22.79
C GLY A 488 -27.86 14.38 22.31
N PRO A 489 -28.12 14.54 21.01
CA PRO A 489 -29.12 13.75 20.31
C PRO A 489 -28.46 12.84 19.26
N THR A 490 -28.83 11.57 19.33
CA THR A 490 -28.69 10.56 18.29
C THR A 490 -29.29 11.04 16.97
N GLY A 491 -28.45 11.22 15.95
CA GLY A 491 -28.84 11.55 14.57
C GLY A 491 -28.34 10.47 13.61
N ALA A 492 -29.28 9.90 12.86
CA ALA A 492 -29.09 8.79 11.93
C ALA A 492 -28.16 9.13 10.73
N GLN A 493 -27.41 8.13 10.29
CA GLN A 493 -26.61 8.14 9.05
C GLN A 493 -27.54 8.19 7.82
N PRO A 494 -27.34 9.10 6.85
CA PRO A 494 -28.06 9.03 5.58
C PRO A 494 -27.44 8.00 4.64
N VAL A 495 -28.27 7.08 4.19
CA VAL A 495 -27.98 6.13 3.11
C VAL A 495 -27.95 6.88 1.77
N TYR A 496 -26.80 6.84 1.09
CA TYR A 496 -26.61 7.42 -0.24
C TYR A 496 -27.23 6.51 -1.32
N ARG A 497 -28.23 7.02 -2.06
CA ARG A 497 -28.71 6.45 -3.33
C ARG A 497 -28.14 7.27 -4.50
N PRO A 498 -27.60 6.65 -5.56
CA PRO A 498 -27.19 7.38 -6.75
C PRO A 498 -28.42 7.84 -7.57
N PRO A 499 -28.35 9.00 -8.25
CA PRO A 499 -29.44 9.48 -9.10
C PRO A 499 -29.47 8.72 -10.43
N VAL A 500 -30.66 8.23 -10.78
CA VAL A 500 -31.02 7.75 -12.13
C VAL A 500 -31.34 8.99 -12.97
N SER A 501 -30.46 9.33 -13.91
CA SER A 501 -30.73 10.36 -14.91
C SER A 501 -31.32 9.70 -16.16
N GLY A 502 -32.61 9.92 -16.38
CA GLY A 502 -33.29 9.64 -17.64
C GLY A 502 -33.78 10.96 -18.24
N VAL A 503 -33.24 11.34 -19.39
CA VAL A 503 -33.80 12.39 -20.25
C VAL A 503 -33.76 11.87 -21.70
N PRO A 504 -34.83 12.03 -22.49
CA PRO A 504 -35.00 11.34 -23.77
C PRO A 504 -34.26 12.04 -24.91
N ALA A 505 -33.67 11.22 -25.79
CA ALA A 505 -33.08 11.67 -27.05
C ALA A 505 -34.17 12.04 -28.06
N LYS A 506 -34.11 13.28 -28.56
CA LYS A 506 -34.93 13.81 -29.66
C LYS A 506 -34.26 13.41 -30.98
N GLN A 507 -34.92 12.57 -31.77
CA GLN A 507 -34.52 12.23 -33.14
C GLN A 507 -34.50 13.49 -34.02
N VAL A 508 -33.38 13.74 -34.69
CA VAL A 508 -33.33 14.60 -35.88
C VAL A 508 -32.77 13.75 -37.02
N SER A 509 -33.62 13.61 -38.03
CA SER A 509 -33.38 12.95 -39.31
C SER A 509 -32.54 13.84 -40.22
N GLY A 510 -31.54 13.27 -40.92
CA GLY A 510 -30.84 13.95 -41.99
C GLY A 510 -29.83 13.06 -42.76
N GLY A 511 -30.26 12.55 -43.92
CA GLY A 511 -29.49 12.49 -45.19
C GLY A 511 -28.31 11.50 -45.34
N PRO A 512 -28.24 10.71 -46.43
CA PRO A 512 -27.15 9.76 -46.66
C PRO A 512 -25.96 10.42 -47.37
N VAL A 513 -24.75 10.25 -46.84
CA VAL A 513 -23.49 10.53 -47.54
C VAL A 513 -22.69 9.23 -47.66
N ARG A 514 -22.35 8.88 -48.91
CA ARG A 514 -21.49 7.75 -49.29
C ARG A 514 -20.13 7.82 -48.59
N PRO A 515 -19.58 6.71 -48.05
CA PRO A 515 -18.17 6.63 -47.73
C PRO A 515 -17.34 6.12 -48.91
N ALA A 516 -16.26 6.83 -49.20
CA ALA A 516 -15.18 6.38 -50.06
C ALA A 516 -14.31 5.35 -49.32
N ALA A 517 -13.87 4.34 -50.06
CA ALA A 517 -13.00 3.27 -49.60
C ALA A 517 -11.61 3.80 -49.24
N VAL A 518 -11.08 3.40 -48.08
CA VAL A 518 -9.66 3.50 -47.73
C VAL A 518 -9.20 2.16 -47.18
N SER A 519 -8.10 1.66 -47.77
CA SER A 519 -7.44 0.39 -47.54
C SER A 519 -7.08 0.11 -46.08
N GLY A 520 -7.21 -1.17 -45.73
CA GLY A 520 -6.98 -1.73 -44.42
C GLY A 520 -5.52 -1.80 -43.97
N VAL A 521 -5.37 -1.71 -42.65
CA VAL A 521 -4.23 -2.15 -41.85
C VAL A 521 -4.82 -3.11 -40.81
N PRO A 522 -4.27 -4.32 -40.62
CA PRO A 522 -4.87 -5.29 -39.69
C PRO A 522 -4.60 -4.89 -38.25
N VAL A 523 -5.64 -4.47 -37.53
CA VAL A 523 -5.64 -4.36 -36.06
C VAL A 523 -6.13 -5.70 -35.52
N SER A 524 -5.25 -6.40 -34.81
CA SER A 524 -5.60 -7.59 -34.03
C SER A 524 -6.62 -7.21 -32.95
N VAL A 525 -7.83 -7.73 -33.10
CA VAL A 525 -8.91 -7.60 -32.11
C VAL A 525 -8.56 -8.46 -30.90
N ALA A 526 -8.13 -7.82 -29.82
CA ALA A 526 -8.13 -8.44 -28.50
C ALA A 526 -9.57 -8.43 -27.96
N THR A 527 -10.11 -9.61 -27.74
CA THR A 527 -11.42 -9.83 -27.13
C THR A 527 -11.41 -9.38 -25.68
N ASN A 528 -12.16 -8.31 -25.37
CA ASN A 528 -12.45 -7.88 -24.01
C ASN A 528 -13.43 -8.86 -23.36
N ALA A 529 -12.94 -9.63 -22.39
CA ALA A 529 -13.77 -10.36 -21.45
C ALA A 529 -14.18 -9.44 -20.30
N THR A 530 -15.46 -9.07 -20.26
CA THR A 530 -16.13 -8.42 -19.14
C THR A 530 -16.18 -9.39 -17.95
N GLY A 531 -15.29 -9.22 -16.98
CA GLY A 531 -15.23 -10.01 -15.76
C GLY A 531 -16.16 -9.44 -14.68
N THR A 532 -17.23 -10.18 -14.37
CA THR A 532 -17.95 -10.09 -13.11
C THR A 532 -17.02 -10.51 -11.96
N GLY A 533 -17.04 -9.75 -10.86
CA GLY A 533 -16.14 -9.91 -9.70
C GLY A 533 -16.35 -11.21 -8.92
N ALA A 534 -15.83 -12.32 -9.44
CA ALA A 534 -15.54 -13.51 -8.67
C ALA A 534 -14.15 -13.34 -8.04
N VAL A 535 -14.07 -13.37 -6.70
CA VAL A 535 -12.81 -13.46 -5.97
C VAL A 535 -12.10 -14.72 -6.45
N ARG A 536 -11.06 -14.54 -7.27
CA ARG A 536 -10.20 -15.63 -7.73
C ARG A 536 -9.65 -16.33 -6.47
N PRO A 537 -9.80 -17.67 -6.33
CA PRO A 537 -9.17 -18.37 -5.23
C PRO A 537 -7.68 -18.05 -5.24
N LEU A 538 -7.15 -17.61 -4.10
CA LEU A 538 -5.74 -17.27 -3.92
C LEU A 538 -4.92 -18.45 -4.46
N SER A 539 -4.08 -18.18 -5.46
CA SER A 539 -3.08 -19.15 -5.90
C SER A 539 -2.31 -19.63 -4.67
N PRO A 540 -2.00 -20.93 -4.55
CA PRO A 540 -1.12 -21.38 -3.49
C PRO A 540 0.21 -20.62 -3.61
N PRO A 541 0.81 -20.19 -2.47
CA PRO A 541 2.08 -19.47 -2.50
C PRO A 541 3.09 -20.27 -3.30
N ALA A 542 3.96 -19.57 -4.04
CA ALA A 542 5.03 -20.19 -4.81
C ALA A 542 5.73 -21.26 -3.94
N PRO A 543 5.84 -22.51 -4.41
CA PRO A 543 6.26 -23.66 -3.58
C PRO A 543 7.66 -23.44 -2.96
N ASP A 544 8.50 -22.65 -3.64
CA ASP A 544 9.86 -22.34 -3.20
C ASP A 544 9.96 -21.08 -2.32
N SER A 545 8.85 -20.40 -2.05
CA SER A 545 8.82 -19.33 -1.05
C SER A 545 8.92 -19.90 0.36
N LEU A 546 9.50 -19.15 1.31
CA LEU A 546 9.56 -19.58 2.72
C LEU A 546 8.16 -19.86 3.30
N PRO A 547 7.14 -18.99 3.12
CA PRO A 547 5.76 -19.29 3.52
C PRO A 547 5.21 -20.54 2.84
N GLY A 548 5.54 -20.79 1.57
CA GLY A 548 5.15 -21.99 0.82
C GLY A 548 5.73 -23.27 1.43
N ARG A 549 7.04 -23.27 1.74
CA ARG A 549 7.72 -24.40 2.40
C ARG A 549 7.15 -24.66 3.80
N VAL A 550 6.95 -23.61 4.60
CA VAL A 550 6.35 -23.77 5.94
C VAL A 550 4.92 -24.30 5.82
N SER A 551 4.09 -23.76 4.93
CA SER A 551 2.73 -24.26 4.70
C SER A 551 2.72 -25.73 4.26
N HIS A 552 3.65 -26.13 3.39
CA HIS A 552 3.82 -27.53 3.03
C HIS A 552 4.17 -28.40 4.24
N ALA A 553 5.14 -28.00 5.05
CA ALA A 553 5.53 -28.71 6.26
C ALA A 553 4.38 -28.80 7.29
N LEU A 554 3.57 -27.75 7.43
CA LEU A 554 2.38 -27.76 8.29
C LEU A 554 1.30 -28.71 7.78
N ARG A 555 1.12 -28.83 6.45
CA ARG A 555 0.23 -29.84 5.86
C ARG A 555 0.73 -31.26 6.12
N VAL A 556 2.03 -31.50 5.98
CA VAL A 556 2.66 -32.80 6.33
C VAL A 556 2.47 -33.09 7.82
N ALA A 557 2.66 -32.09 8.70
CA ALA A 557 2.45 -32.21 10.13
C ALA A 557 0.99 -32.56 10.47
N ALA A 558 0.02 -31.88 9.84
CA ALA A 558 -1.41 -32.15 10.00
C ALA A 558 -1.80 -33.54 9.48
N ALA A 559 -1.22 -34.01 8.36
CA ALA A 559 -1.43 -35.36 7.84
C ALA A 559 -0.84 -36.42 8.79
N GLY A 560 0.35 -36.18 9.33
CA GLY A 560 0.98 -37.03 10.34
C GLY A 560 0.13 -37.16 11.61
N LEU A 561 -0.48 -36.05 12.05
CA LEU A 561 -1.39 -36.04 13.19
C LEU A 561 -2.66 -36.87 12.91
N LYS A 562 -3.29 -36.69 11.74
CA LYS A 562 -4.44 -37.51 11.32
C LYS A 562 -4.12 -39.00 11.23
N GLN A 563 -2.94 -39.35 10.71
CA GLN A 563 -2.48 -40.74 10.67
C GLN A 563 -2.25 -41.29 12.08
N SER A 564 -1.76 -40.46 13.01
CA SER A 564 -1.63 -40.83 14.41
C SER A 564 -2.98 -41.09 15.06
N GLU A 565 -3.99 -40.26 14.81
CA GLU A 565 -5.36 -40.44 15.29
C GLU A 565 -5.98 -41.73 14.71
N ALA A 566 -5.84 -41.96 13.40
CA ALA A 566 -6.32 -43.16 12.74
C ALA A 566 -5.65 -44.44 13.27
N ALA A 567 -4.36 -44.37 13.62
CA ALA A 567 -3.65 -45.48 14.25
C ALA A 567 -4.24 -45.85 15.62
N LEU A 568 -4.88 -44.91 16.32
CA LEU A 568 -5.55 -45.15 17.61
C LEU A 568 -7.01 -45.60 17.45
N ALA A 569 -7.68 -45.26 16.35
CA ALA A 569 -9.06 -45.67 16.08
C ALA A 569 -9.17 -47.20 15.89
N THR A 570 -9.82 -47.90 16.82
CA THR A 570 -10.05 -49.36 16.75
C THR A 570 -10.96 -49.75 15.57
N PRO A 571 -10.59 -50.73 14.73
CA PRO A 571 -11.49 -51.25 13.67
C PRO A 571 -12.78 -51.87 14.22
N ASP A 572 -12.72 -52.52 15.39
CA ASP A 572 -13.80 -53.39 15.86
C ASP A 572 -14.78 -52.72 16.86
N GLY A 573 -14.56 -51.45 17.22
CA GLY A 573 -15.33 -50.75 18.26
C GLY A 573 -16.13 -49.52 17.79
N ALA A 574 -15.93 -49.07 16.54
CA ALA A 574 -16.55 -47.83 16.05
C ALA A 574 -18.03 -48.01 15.63
N GLY A 575 -18.48 -49.24 15.34
CA GLY A 575 -19.84 -49.50 14.85
C GLY A 575 -20.91 -49.54 15.96
N THR A 576 -20.60 -50.07 17.13
CA THR A 576 -21.62 -50.31 18.17
C THR A 576 -21.76 -49.15 19.14
N ALA A 577 -20.65 -48.59 19.63
CA ALA A 577 -20.70 -47.48 20.59
C ALA A 577 -21.08 -46.13 19.95
N SER A 578 -20.81 -45.92 18.66
CA SER A 578 -21.26 -44.71 17.95
C SER A 578 -22.74 -44.80 17.59
N SER A 579 -23.21 -45.97 17.14
CA SER A 579 -24.62 -46.23 16.83
C SER A 579 -25.51 -45.96 18.05
N THR A 580 -25.18 -46.52 19.22
CA THR A 580 -25.99 -46.30 20.44
C THR A 580 -26.05 -44.83 20.85
N ARG A 581 -24.97 -44.05 20.69
CA ARG A 581 -24.97 -42.62 21.02
C ARG A 581 -25.74 -41.78 20.01
N VAL A 582 -25.65 -42.11 18.73
CA VAL A 582 -26.45 -41.48 17.68
C VAL A 582 -27.93 -41.72 17.95
N TRP A 583 -28.32 -42.93 18.34
CA TRP A 583 -29.70 -43.25 18.72
C TRP A 583 -30.18 -42.50 19.96
N ILE A 584 -29.35 -42.40 21.01
CA ILE A 584 -29.70 -41.63 22.23
C ILE A 584 -29.91 -40.15 21.89
N ASN A 585 -29.00 -39.55 21.13
CA ASN A 585 -29.14 -38.15 20.73
C ASN A 585 -30.36 -37.93 19.84
N ALA A 586 -30.58 -38.82 18.87
CA ALA A 586 -31.73 -38.76 17.99
C ALA A 586 -33.03 -38.83 18.79
N ALA A 587 -33.10 -39.73 19.78
CA ALA A 587 -34.24 -39.85 20.69
C ALA A 587 -34.48 -38.55 21.47
N VAL A 588 -33.44 -37.97 22.07
CA VAL A 588 -33.58 -36.72 22.85
C VAL A 588 -34.05 -35.55 21.98
N TYR A 589 -33.44 -35.34 20.81
CA TYR A 589 -33.90 -34.27 19.90
C TYR A 589 -35.32 -34.53 19.38
N PHE A 590 -35.66 -35.79 19.08
CA PHE A 590 -36.98 -36.16 18.60
C PHE A 590 -38.06 -35.90 19.66
N THR A 591 -37.78 -36.21 20.94
CA THR A 591 -38.69 -35.89 22.04
C THR A 591 -39.03 -34.40 22.10
N PHE A 592 -38.02 -33.52 22.01
CA PHE A 592 -38.28 -32.07 22.02
C PHE A 592 -38.96 -31.56 20.74
N ALA A 593 -38.65 -32.14 19.58
CA ALA A 593 -39.32 -31.81 18.32
C ALA A 593 -40.82 -32.19 18.36
N VAL A 594 -41.16 -33.35 18.92
CA VAL A 594 -42.56 -33.78 19.10
C VAL A 594 -43.28 -32.87 20.09
N LEU A 595 -42.65 -32.52 21.21
CA LEU A 595 -43.26 -31.59 22.18
C LEU A 595 -43.56 -30.23 21.54
N ALA A 596 -42.63 -29.69 20.75
CA ALA A 596 -42.83 -28.45 20.00
C ALA A 596 -44.01 -28.57 19.01
N ALA A 597 -44.11 -29.68 18.26
CA ALA A 597 -45.21 -29.93 17.34
C ALA A 597 -46.57 -30.03 18.06
N VAL A 598 -46.61 -30.69 19.23
CA VAL A 598 -47.84 -30.83 20.04
C VAL A 598 -48.33 -29.47 20.55
N VAL A 599 -47.43 -28.59 20.98
CA VAL A 599 -47.79 -27.21 21.40
C VAL A 599 -48.33 -26.39 20.21
N GLN A 600 -47.84 -26.68 19.01
CA GLN A 600 -48.22 -25.93 17.81
C GLN A 600 -49.64 -26.23 17.34
N VAL A 601 -50.11 -27.47 17.45
CA VAL A 601 -51.44 -27.90 16.95
C VAL A 601 -52.61 -27.11 17.56
N PRO A 602 -52.75 -26.94 18.89
CA PRO A 602 -53.81 -26.11 19.47
C PRO A 602 -53.72 -24.65 19.05
N THR A 603 -52.50 -24.13 18.90
CA THR A 603 -52.26 -22.74 18.49
C THR A 603 -52.74 -22.48 17.06
N LEU A 604 -52.59 -23.48 16.18
CA LEU A 604 -53.08 -23.44 14.81
C LEU A 604 -54.61 -23.67 14.73
N LEU A 605 -55.16 -24.57 15.55
CA LEU A 605 -56.60 -24.88 15.57
C LEU A 605 -57.46 -23.81 16.25
N ALA A 606 -56.93 -23.06 17.21
CA ALA A 606 -57.67 -21.98 17.88
C ALA A 606 -57.88 -20.73 17.01
N GLY A 607 -57.28 -20.69 15.81
CA GLY A 607 -57.32 -19.56 14.88
C GLY A 607 -58.54 -19.50 13.96
N GLU A 608 -59.74 -19.87 14.40
CA GLU A 608 -60.93 -19.89 13.53
C GLU A 608 -61.44 -18.49 13.08
N ARG A 609 -60.84 -17.39 13.57
CA ARG A 609 -61.13 -16.03 13.09
C ARG A 609 -59.83 -15.26 12.86
N PHE A 610 -59.59 -14.90 11.60
CA PHE A 610 -58.32 -14.41 11.07
C PHE A 610 -57.87 -13.01 11.53
N ASP A 611 -58.52 -12.36 12.49
CA ASP A 611 -58.31 -10.92 12.67
C ASP A 611 -57.19 -10.52 13.65
N GLU A 612 -56.78 -11.34 14.63
CA GLU A 612 -55.65 -10.97 15.53
C GLU A 612 -54.73 -12.14 15.98
N ILE A 613 -55.23 -13.37 16.09
CA ILE A 613 -54.44 -14.50 16.63
C ILE A 613 -53.43 -15.05 15.59
N SER A 614 -53.73 -14.93 14.30
CA SER A 614 -52.89 -15.47 13.20
C SER A 614 -51.53 -14.76 13.05
N LEU A 615 -51.43 -13.48 13.45
CA LEU A 615 -50.18 -12.72 13.41
C LEU A 615 -49.17 -13.16 14.48
N LEU A 616 -49.63 -13.74 15.60
CA LEU A 616 -48.78 -14.25 16.68
C LEU A 616 -48.44 -15.74 16.50
N ALA A 617 -49.32 -16.52 15.88
CA ALA A 617 -49.09 -17.96 15.65
C ALA A 617 -47.91 -18.24 14.70
N LEU A 618 -47.70 -17.40 13.69
CA LEU A 618 -46.66 -17.55 12.67
C LEU A 618 -45.23 -17.36 13.21
N PRO A 619 -44.90 -16.30 13.98
CA PRO A 619 -43.60 -16.18 14.62
C PRO A 619 -43.39 -17.25 15.71
N CYS A 620 -44.45 -17.68 16.42
CA CYS A 620 -44.35 -18.77 17.40
C CYS A 620 -43.95 -20.09 16.72
N ALA A 621 -44.58 -20.42 15.59
CA ALA A 621 -44.27 -21.59 14.76
C ALA A 621 -42.81 -21.61 14.27
N LEU A 622 -42.24 -20.43 13.97
CA LEU A 622 -40.85 -20.30 13.51
C LEU A 622 -39.82 -20.39 14.64
N VAL A 623 -40.18 -19.98 15.86
CA VAL A 623 -39.25 -19.96 17.01
C VAL A 623 -39.15 -21.33 17.70
N LEU A 624 -40.23 -22.13 17.69
CA LEU A 624 -40.27 -23.43 18.36
C LEU A 624 -39.21 -24.46 17.91
N PRO A 625 -38.84 -24.59 16.63
CA PRO A 625 -37.74 -25.48 16.21
C PRO A 625 -36.38 -25.10 16.82
N ALA A 626 -36.11 -23.79 16.95
CA ALA A 626 -34.87 -23.31 17.56
C ALA A 626 -34.84 -23.59 19.07
N LEU A 627 -35.97 -23.44 19.75
CA LEU A 627 -36.12 -23.79 21.17
C LEU A 627 -35.96 -25.31 21.39
N ALA A 628 -36.60 -26.14 20.56
CA ALA A 628 -36.46 -27.60 20.61
C ALA A 628 -35.00 -28.04 20.43
N PHE A 629 -34.29 -27.44 19.48
CA PHE A 629 -32.86 -27.68 19.27
C PHE A 629 -32.04 -27.29 20.51
N GLY A 630 -32.27 -26.09 21.06
CA GLY A 630 -31.55 -25.59 22.24
C GLY A 630 -31.75 -26.46 23.48
N LEU A 631 -32.99 -26.89 23.74
CA LEU A 631 -33.32 -27.77 24.87
C LEU A 631 -32.74 -29.17 24.71
N GLY A 632 -32.80 -29.74 23.50
CA GLY A 632 -32.15 -31.01 23.20
C GLY A 632 -30.63 -30.93 23.39
N TRP A 633 -30.01 -29.85 22.93
CA TRP A 633 -28.58 -29.58 23.06
C TRP A 633 -28.13 -29.51 24.53
N LEU A 634 -28.89 -28.77 25.35
CA LEU A 634 -28.63 -28.65 26.79
C LEU A 634 -28.84 -29.99 27.52
N THR A 635 -29.89 -30.73 27.19
CA THR A 635 -30.21 -32.03 27.81
C THR A 635 -29.15 -33.08 27.53
N ILE A 636 -28.68 -33.19 26.28
CA ILE A 636 -27.55 -34.06 25.93
C ILE A 636 -26.29 -33.58 26.66
N GLY A 637 -26.10 -32.27 26.75
CA GLY A 637 -25.00 -31.66 27.50
C GLY A 637 -24.98 -32.00 28.99
N ALA A 638 -26.15 -32.07 29.62
CA ALA A 638 -26.28 -32.39 31.04
C ALA A 638 -26.16 -33.89 31.32
N THR A 639 -26.65 -34.74 30.41
CA THR A 639 -26.68 -36.20 30.57
C THR A 639 -25.38 -36.88 30.15
N THR A 640 -24.61 -36.27 29.25
CA THR A 640 -23.34 -36.83 28.78
C THR A 640 -22.15 -36.08 29.36
N ARG A 641 -21.30 -36.78 30.13
CA ARG A 641 -20.08 -36.18 30.74
C ARG A 641 -19.00 -35.82 29.73
N ARG A 642 -19.14 -36.20 28.45
CA ARG A 642 -18.15 -35.95 27.40
C ARG A 642 -18.68 -34.93 26.38
N PRO A 643 -17.98 -33.80 26.18
CA PRO A 643 -18.44 -32.73 25.27
C PRO A 643 -18.55 -33.15 23.80
N THR A 644 -17.87 -34.24 23.39
CA THR A 644 -17.92 -34.81 22.03
C THR A 644 -19.19 -35.60 21.73
N SER A 645 -20.14 -35.66 22.65
CA SER A 645 -21.36 -36.47 22.50
C SER A 645 -22.48 -35.72 21.80
N ARG A 646 -22.35 -34.44 21.45
CA ARG A 646 -23.43 -33.66 20.82
C ARG A 646 -23.36 -33.75 19.30
N THR A 647 -24.51 -33.95 18.65
CA THR A 647 -24.64 -34.06 17.18
C THR A 647 -25.47 -32.90 16.62
N PRO A 648 -24.88 -31.71 16.37
CA PRO A 648 -25.63 -30.50 16.04
C PRO A 648 -26.42 -30.60 14.73
N VAL A 649 -25.83 -31.19 13.69
CA VAL A 649 -26.49 -31.33 12.37
C VAL A 649 -27.73 -32.23 12.48
N MET A 650 -27.61 -33.36 13.18
CA MET A 650 -28.72 -34.26 13.43
C MET A 650 -29.79 -33.61 14.32
N GLY A 651 -29.37 -32.88 15.34
CA GLY A 651 -30.30 -32.15 16.20
C GLY A 651 -31.09 -31.10 15.43
N MET A 652 -30.44 -30.35 14.54
CA MET A 652 -31.09 -29.36 13.68
C MET A 652 -32.09 -30.04 12.73
N ALA A 653 -31.68 -31.11 12.03
CA ALA A 653 -32.55 -31.84 11.12
C ALA A 653 -33.79 -32.41 11.81
N ILE A 654 -33.63 -33.01 13.00
CA ILE A 654 -34.74 -33.57 13.78
C ILE A 654 -35.64 -32.47 14.34
N SER A 655 -35.07 -31.34 14.79
CA SER A 655 -35.86 -30.23 15.33
C SER A 655 -36.72 -29.55 14.26
N LEU A 656 -36.28 -29.55 13.00
CA LEU A 656 -37.10 -29.06 11.88
C LEU A 656 -38.36 -29.90 11.62
N LEU A 657 -38.42 -31.16 12.10
CA LEU A 657 -39.65 -31.97 12.01
C LEU A 657 -40.81 -31.34 12.78
N SER A 658 -40.54 -30.44 13.73
CA SER A 658 -41.61 -29.73 14.43
C SER A 658 -42.37 -28.77 13.52
N LEU A 659 -41.90 -28.45 12.30
CA LEU A 659 -42.60 -27.59 11.34
C LEU A 659 -43.72 -28.31 10.57
N ILE A 660 -43.82 -29.64 10.65
CA ILE A 660 -44.80 -30.42 9.89
C ILE A 660 -46.25 -29.94 10.12
N PRO A 661 -46.73 -29.66 11.35
CA PRO A 661 -48.09 -29.15 11.57
C PRO A 661 -48.36 -27.84 10.84
N MET A 662 -47.36 -26.93 10.79
CA MET A 662 -47.46 -25.67 10.06
C MET A 662 -47.64 -25.90 8.55
N ILE A 663 -46.83 -26.79 7.98
CA ILE A 663 -46.83 -27.08 6.55
C ILE A 663 -48.15 -27.72 6.14
N VAL A 664 -48.67 -28.66 6.94
CA VAL A 664 -49.97 -29.28 6.71
C VAL A 664 -51.09 -28.24 6.80
N PHE A 665 -51.06 -27.37 7.82
CA PHE A 665 -52.06 -26.31 7.98
C PHE A 665 -52.04 -25.31 6.81
N ALA A 666 -50.85 -24.88 6.39
CA ALA A 666 -50.70 -24.02 5.21
C ALA A 666 -51.20 -24.72 3.94
N ALA A 667 -50.87 -25.99 3.74
CA ALA A 667 -51.32 -26.75 2.58
C ALA A 667 -52.85 -26.91 2.52
N VAL A 668 -53.51 -27.14 3.66
CA VAL A 668 -54.98 -27.18 3.74
C VAL A 668 -55.56 -25.80 3.38
N LEU A 669 -55.02 -24.72 3.94
CA LEU A 669 -55.44 -23.35 3.64
C LEU A 669 -55.24 -22.91 2.17
N PHE A 670 -54.32 -23.53 1.45
CA PHE A 670 -54.08 -23.24 0.02
C PHE A 670 -54.94 -24.11 -0.91
N LEU A 671 -55.55 -25.18 -0.39
CA LEU A 671 -56.39 -26.11 -1.15
C LEU A 671 -57.88 -25.83 -0.99
N ASP A 672 -58.27 -25.17 0.10
CA ASP A 672 -59.58 -24.51 0.28
C ASP A 672 -59.58 -23.10 -0.33
#